data_AF-A0A3B9YWD3-F1
#
_entry.id   AF-A0A3B9YWD3-F1
#
_cell.length_a   1.000
_cell.length_b   1.000
_cell.length_c   1.000
_cell.angle_alpha   90.00
_cell.angle_beta   90.00
_cell.angle_gamma   90.00
#
_symmetry.space_group_name_H-M   'P 1'
#
loop_
_entity.id
_entity.type
_entity.pdbx_description
1 polymer ?
#
loop_
_entity_poly.entity_id
_entity_poly.type
_entity_poly.pdbx_seq_one_letter_code
_entity_poly.pdbx_strand_id
1 'polypeptide(L)'
;AREAGTAPEALADGFLEIAVNNMAEAVKRISVQKGYDVRDYVLNAFGGAGGQLACRVADALRMRQIMVHPLASLLSAYGIGLAELRARRDMAVEAALSEDVLADLQARIAELILDASSDIRRQSATAQVSTRTIAKIKYLGSDTALDVAWGSLGPMAQDFARAHERRFGFWDQDRALVLESIAVEATGALTAPDYRHTEHNGVGSEDSLPGRLYAQGRWWPAPAIPSAALTPDRAVDGPALICEPFSTIVVEPGWQARIDSRRVIHLSRTDGKSNASRGRERDPVMLELAQARFMSIAEQMGATLEKTASSVNIKERLDFSCALFNAAGELIANAPHMPVHLGSMGDSVTAIMAKHGKTMQQGDAFALNAPYDGGTHLPDITVVMPIFDAQGQLAYFTAARGHHADIGGTTPGSMPPDSKTIAEEGILFDGERIMHAGRFEEPAIRALLGQGPYPARDPDRNLADLRAQVAACQMGANALRDLAREWGEDAVQAYMGHVLDDAEEQTRAVIAKLSDGSFTHEMDDGAIIQVRISVDRQMRKAVIDFTGTSAQRLTNFNAPRPVTQAAVLYAFRCLVDSDIPLNAGCLRPLTIVVPEGSLLNPKAPAAVVAGNVETSQAVTDTIFAALGALAACQGTMNNLTFGNEAYQYYETICGGAGAGPEFVGASAVHTHMTNSRLTDPEVLEWRFPVLVREFGVRQGSGGQGQFPGGDGVIRALTFRQPMDVSILSTRRRTLPFGMHGGSSAAPGRNTVQRADGRQEELAGCARIRVEPGDTIIIETPGGGGWGAKV
;
A
#
# COMPACT_ATOMS: atom_id res chain seq x y z
N ALA A 1 20.21 27.59 3.66
CA ALA A 1 21.40 27.96 2.86
C ALA A 1 22.66 27.91 3.72
N ARG A 2 22.79 28.79 4.74
CA ARG A 2 23.94 28.79 5.66
C ARG A 2 24.13 27.46 6.40
N GLU A 3 23.05 26.86 6.91
CA GLU A 3 23.10 25.55 7.58
C GLU A 3 23.41 24.39 6.62
N ALA A 4 22.97 24.48 5.37
CA ALA A 4 23.15 23.45 4.35
C ALA A 4 24.48 23.57 3.58
N GLY A 5 25.27 24.64 3.81
CA GLY A 5 26.50 24.89 3.07
C GLY A 5 26.33 25.21 1.57
N THR A 6 25.12 25.58 1.13
CA THR A 6 24.78 25.80 -0.30
C THR A 6 24.37 27.25 -0.58
N ALA A 7 24.55 27.68 -1.84
CA ALA A 7 24.08 28.99 -2.31
C ALA A 7 22.54 29.08 -2.18
N PRO A 8 21.97 30.23 -1.75
CA PRO A 8 20.52 30.38 -1.61
C PRO A 8 19.71 30.00 -2.86
N GLU A 9 20.23 30.35 -4.04
CA GLU A 9 19.63 30.05 -5.34
C GLU A 9 19.60 28.55 -5.61
N ALA A 10 20.70 27.84 -5.34
CA ALA A 10 20.80 26.40 -5.48
C ALA A 10 19.85 25.68 -4.53
N LEU A 11 19.73 26.17 -3.29
CA LEU A 11 18.78 25.61 -2.33
C LEU A 11 17.32 25.83 -2.76
N ALA A 12 16.99 27.03 -3.26
CA ALA A 12 15.65 27.33 -3.77
C ALA A 12 15.31 26.45 -4.98
N ASP A 13 16.25 26.25 -5.91
CA ASP A 13 16.08 25.35 -7.06
C ASP A 13 15.84 23.90 -6.59
N GLY A 14 16.54 23.46 -5.53
CA GLY A 14 16.32 22.15 -4.90
C GLY A 14 14.92 21.98 -4.29
N PHE A 15 14.39 23.00 -3.60
CA PHE A 15 12.99 22.96 -3.13
C PHE A 15 11.99 22.85 -4.27
N LEU A 16 12.23 23.54 -5.39
CA LEU A 16 11.40 23.40 -6.58
C LEU A 16 11.52 22.00 -7.18
N GLU A 17 12.71 21.40 -7.23
CA GLU A 17 12.90 20.03 -7.72
C GLU A 17 12.13 19.02 -6.86
N ILE A 18 12.15 19.14 -5.53
CA ILE A 18 11.37 18.29 -4.62
C ILE A 18 9.86 18.45 -4.90
N ALA A 19 9.38 19.70 -4.98
CA ALA A 19 7.96 19.98 -5.25
C ALA A 19 7.51 19.43 -6.62
N VAL A 20 8.32 19.62 -7.67
CA VAL A 20 8.10 19.09 -9.02
C VAL A 20 8.00 17.56 -9.00
N ASN A 21 8.90 16.90 -8.28
CA ASN A 21 8.89 15.46 -8.19
C ASN A 21 7.66 14.93 -7.45
N ASN A 22 7.25 15.58 -6.35
CA ASN A 22 6.01 15.24 -5.65
C ASN A 22 4.77 15.41 -6.54
N MET A 23 4.68 16.50 -7.30
CA MET A 23 3.59 16.70 -8.27
C MET A 23 3.60 15.64 -9.38
N ALA A 24 4.77 15.36 -9.97
CA ALA A 24 4.91 14.34 -11.00
C ALA A 24 4.54 12.94 -10.47
N GLU A 25 4.92 12.61 -9.23
CA GLU A 25 4.53 11.34 -8.61
C GLU A 25 3.03 11.26 -8.36
N ALA A 26 2.37 12.33 -7.89
CA ALA A 26 0.93 12.35 -7.75
C ALA A 26 0.20 12.08 -9.09
N VAL A 27 0.69 12.68 -10.19
CA VAL A 27 0.17 12.46 -11.55
C VAL A 27 0.43 11.02 -12.03
N LYS A 28 1.65 10.49 -11.83
CA LYS A 28 2.00 9.10 -12.16
C LYS A 28 1.14 8.12 -11.39
N ARG A 29 1.02 8.27 -10.08
CA ARG A 29 0.22 7.39 -9.21
C ARG A 29 -1.21 7.27 -9.73
N ILE A 30 -1.89 8.39 -9.98
CA ILE A 30 -3.27 8.39 -10.49
C ILE A 30 -3.35 7.76 -11.90
N SER A 31 -2.39 8.08 -12.78
CA SER A 31 -2.38 7.60 -14.17
C SER A 31 -2.07 6.11 -14.29
N VAL A 32 -1.04 5.64 -13.56
CA VAL A 32 -0.65 4.23 -13.46
C VAL A 32 -1.79 3.42 -12.83
N GLN A 33 -2.42 3.95 -11.77
CA GLN A 33 -3.59 3.30 -11.17
C GLN A 33 -4.74 3.07 -12.18
N LYS A 34 -4.80 3.87 -13.25
CA LYS A 34 -5.79 3.77 -14.34
C LYS A 34 -5.25 3.10 -15.61
N GLY A 35 -3.98 2.66 -15.65
CA GLY A 35 -3.38 2.00 -16.81
C GLY A 35 -3.04 2.93 -17.98
N TYR A 36 -2.78 4.22 -17.71
CA TYR A 36 -2.39 5.20 -18.73
C TYR A 36 -0.87 5.41 -18.74
N ASP A 37 -0.29 5.41 -19.94
CA ASP A 37 1.06 5.93 -20.17
C ASP A 37 0.99 7.45 -20.36
N VAL A 38 1.45 8.19 -19.36
CA VAL A 38 1.38 9.66 -19.35
C VAL A 38 2.19 10.30 -20.48
N ARG A 39 3.19 9.59 -21.04
CA ARG A 39 4.10 10.14 -22.06
C ARG A 39 3.39 10.52 -23.36
N ASP A 40 2.27 9.86 -23.64
CA ASP A 40 1.47 10.06 -24.85
C ASP A 40 0.44 11.20 -24.71
N TYR A 41 0.38 11.87 -23.56
CA TYR A 41 -0.60 12.91 -23.27
C TYR A 41 0.02 14.33 -23.29
N VAL A 42 -0.87 15.33 -23.35
CA VAL A 42 -0.53 16.74 -23.18
C VAL A 42 -0.78 17.15 -21.73
N LEU A 43 0.19 17.79 -21.09
CA LEU A 43 0.02 18.33 -19.74
C LEU A 43 -0.76 19.65 -19.82
N ASN A 44 -1.98 19.69 -19.31
CA ASN A 44 -2.72 20.94 -19.18
C ASN A 44 -2.37 21.63 -17.85
N ALA A 45 -1.62 22.74 -17.90
CA ALA A 45 -1.19 23.47 -16.72
C ALA A 45 -2.16 24.63 -16.42
N PHE A 46 -2.68 24.67 -15.19
CA PHE A 46 -3.64 25.67 -14.74
C PHE A 46 -3.41 26.10 -13.28
N GLY A 47 -4.08 27.17 -12.84
CA GLY A 47 -3.87 27.81 -11.55
C GLY A 47 -2.68 28.79 -11.54
N GLY A 48 -2.57 29.60 -10.48
CA GLY A 48 -1.61 30.71 -10.44
C GLY A 48 -0.13 30.31 -10.51
N ALA A 49 0.22 29.13 -10.00
CA ALA A 49 1.58 28.58 -10.04
C ALA A 49 1.78 27.53 -11.15
N GLY A 50 0.72 27.11 -11.86
CA GLY A 50 0.78 25.99 -12.81
C GLY A 50 1.80 26.23 -13.93
N GLY A 51 1.74 27.41 -14.55
CA GLY A 51 2.68 27.80 -15.61
C GLY A 51 4.14 27.93 -15.16
N GLN A 52 4.40 28.10 -13.85
CA GLN A 52 5.75 28.29 -13.33
C GLN A 52 6.53 26.97 -13.28
N LEU A 53 5.83 25.85 -13.08
CA LEU A 53 6.44 24.53 -12.88
C LEU A 53 6.11 23.53 -14.00
N ALA A 54 5.28 23.92 -14.96
CA ALA A 54 4.75 23.02 -16.01
C ALA A 54 5.86 22.30 -16.80
N CYS A 55 6.88 23.02 -17.27
CA CYS A 55 8.00 22.44 -18.01
C CYS A 55 8.73 21.36 -17.19
N ARG A 56 9.06 21.67 -15.94
CA ARG A 56 9.77 20.74 -15.05
C ARG A 56 8.92 19.51 -14.70
N VAL A 57 7.63 19.70 -14.45
CA VAL A 57 6.69 18.58 -14.21
C VAL A 57 6.57 17.71 -15.45
N ALA A 58 6.43 18.30 -16.64
CA ALA A 58 6.39 17.56 -17.90
C ALA A 58 7.68 16.77 -18.14
N ASP A 59 8.85 17.36 -17.88
CA ASP A 59 10.15 16.67 -17.98
C ASP A 59 10.21 15.46 -17.02
N ALA A 60 9.81 15.63 -15.76
CA ALA A 60 9.76 14.53 -14.78
C ALA A 60 8.75 13.41 -15.14
N LEU A 61 7.71 13.75 -15.91
CA LEU A 61 6.73 12.82 -16.47
C LEU A 61 7.12 12.28 -17.86
N ARG A 62 8.21 12.78 -18.45
CA ARG A 62 8.64 12.52 -19.84
C ARG A 62 7.55 12.86 -20.88
N MET A 63 6.72 13.85 -20.58
CA MET A 63 5.72 14.41 -21.50
C MET A 63 6.41 15.44 -22.40
N ARG A 64 6.00 15.49 -23.67
CA ARG A 64 6.64 16.36 -24.66
C ARG A 64 5.87 17.66 -24.94
N GLN A 65 4.65 17.74 -24.45
CA GLN A 65 3.70 18.79 -24.79
C GLN A 65 2.98 19.30 -23.55
N ILE A 66 2.87 20.62 -23.46
CA ILE A 66 2.14 21.33 -22.43
C ILE A 66 1.18 22.29 -23.11
N MET A 67 -0.02 22.41 -22.56
CA MET A 67 -1.00 23.41 -22.94
C MET A 67 -1.30 24.31 -21.75
N VAL A 68 -1.29 25.62 -21.98
CA VAL A 68 -1.72 26.65 -21.01
C VAL A 68 -2.84 27.48 -21.65
N HIS A 69 -4.04 27.34 -21.10
CA HIS A 69 -5.21 28.08 -21.57
C HIS A 69 -5.13 29.57 -21.11
N PRO A 70 -5.61 30.56 -21.90
CA PRO A 70 -5.61 31.98 -21.50
C PRO A 70 -6.32 32.26 -20.18
N LEU A 71 -7.30 31.41 -19.85
CA LEU A 71 -8.04 31.44 -18.59
C LEU A 71 -7.48 30.45 -17.56
N ALA A 72 -6.20 30.09 -17.60
CA ALA A 72 -5.62 29.07 -16.70
C ALA A 72 -5.90 29.34 -15.21
N SER A 73 -5.91 30.61 -14.78
CA SER A 73 -6.25 31.00 -13.40
C SER A 73 -7.75 31.00 -13.08
N LEU A 74 -8.62 30.89 -14.10
CA LEU A 74 -10.09 30.86 -14.00
C LEU A 74 -10.70 29.62 -14.67
N LEU A 75 -9.88 28.59 -14.93
CA LEU A 75 -10.24 27.49 -15.82
C LEU A 75 -11.43 26.69 -15.27
N SER A 76 -11.57 26.59 -13.94
CA SER A 76 -12.71 25.94 -13.30
C SER A 76 -14.03 26.65 -13.60
N ALA A 77 -14.07 27.99 -13.57
CA ALA A 77 -15.28 28.75 -13.90
C ALA A 77 -15.63 28.61 -15.39
N TYR A 78 -14.62 28.64 -16.26
CA TYR A 78 -14.81 28.37 -17.69
C TYR A 78 -15.32 26.94 -17.93
N GLY A 79 -14.75 25.95 -17.24
CA GLY A 79 -15.18 24.55 -17.30
C GLY A 79 -16.63 24.35 -16.85
N ILE A 80 -17.09 25.03 -15.79
CA ILE A 80 -18.50 25.01 -15.38
C ILE A 80 -19.41 25.57 -16.48
N GLY A 81 -19.00 26.64 -17.16
CA GLY A 81 -19.75 27.22 -18.27
C GLY A 81 -19.79 26.36 -19.54
N LEU A 82 -18.80 25.47 -19.71
CA LEU A 82 -18.75 24.48 -20.79
C LEU A 82 -19.37 23.13 -20.43
N ALA A 83 -19.64 22.87 -19.15
CA ALA A 83 -20.08 21.58 -18.68
C ALA A 83 -21.45 21.23 -19.27
N GLU A 84 -21.53 20.05 -19.88
CA GLU A 84 -22.81 19.48 -20.33
C GLU A 84 -23.64 19.06 -19.12
N LEU A 85 -24.96 19.13 -19.26
CA LEU A 85 -25.85 18.51 -18.28
C LEU A 85 -25.65 16.99 -18.35
N ARG A 86 -25.45 16.34 -17.21
CA ARG A 86 -25.29 14.89 -17.12
C ARG A 86 -26.26 14.30 -16.10
N ALA A 87 -26.94 13.23 -16.51
CA ALA A 87 -27.76 12.41 -15.63
C ALA A 87 -27.29 10.97 -15.75
N ARG A 88 -27.01 10.32 -14.61
CA ARG A 88 -26.56 8.94 -14.54
C ARG A 88 -27.58 8.09 -13.79
N ARG A 89 -27.80 6.87 -14.28
CA ARG A 89 -28.57 5.82 -13.61
C ARG A 89 -27.77 4.54 -13.60
N ASP A 90 -27.71 3.89 -12.45
CA ASP A 90 -26.99 2.64 -12.26
C ASP A 90 -27.96 1.54 -11.83
N MET A 91 -27.71 0.32 -12.28
CA MET A 91 -28.50 -0.86 -11.95
C MET A 91 -27.57 -2.03 -11.70
N ALA A 92 -27.65 -2.62 -10.51
CA ALA A 92 -26.97 -3.87 -10.18
C ALA A 92 -27.61 -5.04 -10.94
N VAL A 93 -26.76 -5.95 -11.42
CA VAL A 93 -27.15 -7.15 -12.16
C VAL A 93 -26.58 -8.40 -11.47
N GLU A 94 -25.28 -8.40 -11.22
CA GLU A 94 -24.47 -9.55 -10.79
C GLU A 94 -24.90 -10.91 -11.36
N ALA A 95 -24.69 -11.09 -12.67
CA ALA A 95 -24.99 -12.36 -13.34
C ALA A 95 -23.85 -12.78 -14.26
N ALA A 96 -23.73 -14.09 -14.50
CA ALA A 96 -22.82 -14.61 -15.51
C ALA A 96 -23.12 -13.95 -16.86
N LEU A 97 -22.08 -13.45 -17.53
CA LEU A 97 -22.23 -12.75 -18.79
C LEU A 97 -22.64 -13.74 -19.89
N SER A 98 -23.91 -13.70 -20.30
CA SER A 98 -24.48 -14.60 -21.31
C SER A 98 -25.49 -13.87 -22.21
N GLU A 99 -25.78 -14.43 -23.38
CA GLU A 99 -26.78 -13.86 -24.30
C GLU A 99 -28.18 -13.76 -23.67
N ASP A 100 -28.57 -14.73 -22.84
CA ASP A 100 -29.87 -14.73 -22.14
C ASP A 100 -29.99 -13.53 -21.18
N VAL A 101 -28.93 -13.28 -20.39
CA VAL A 101 -28.88 -12.13 -19.47
C VAL A 101 -28.92 -10.81 -20.26
N LEU A 102 -28.22 -10.72 -21.39
CA LEU A 102 -28.26 -9.51 -22.22
C LEU A 102 -29.66 -9.26 -22.78
N ALA A 103 -30.40 -10.31 -23.18
CA ALA A 103 -31.76 -10.21 -23.68
C ALA A 103 -32.74 -9.73 -22.60
N ASP A 104 -32.67 -10.30 -21.39
CA ASP A 104 -33.54 -9.95 -20.26
C ASP A 104 -33.37 -8.50 -19.78
N LEU A 105 -32.17 -7.93 -19.97
CA LEU A 105 -31.86 -6.58 -19.50
C LEU A 105 -32.28 -5.47 -20.48
N GLN A 106 -32.61 -5.79 -21.74
CA GLN A 106 -32.90 -4.77 -22.76
C GLN A 106 -34.02 -3.81 -22.36
N ALA A 107 -35.13 -4.34 -21.83
CA ALA A 107 -36.27 -3.54 -21.42
C ALA A 107 -35.92 -2.60 -20.24
N ARG A 108 -35.22 -3.14 -19.23
CA ARG A 108 -34.77 -2.36 -18.06
C ARG A 108 -33.80 -1.25 -18.46
N ILE A 109 -32.88 -1.52 -19.38
CA ILE A 109 -31.94 -0.49 -19.90
C ILE A 109 -32.72 0.61 -20.63
N ALA A 110 -33.72 0.25 -21.44
CA ALA A 110 -34.55 1.24 -22.13
C ALA A 110 -35.28 2.16 -21.14
N GLU A 111 -35.76 1.62 -20.01
CA GLU A 111 -36.35 2.42 -18.93
C GLU A 111 -35.33 3.38 -18.29
N LEU A 112 -34.12 2.92 -18.00
CA LEU A 112 -33.05 3.78 -17.46
C LEU A 112 -32.65 4.90 -18.44
N ILE A 113 -32.61 4.59 -19.74
CA ILE A 113 -32.37 5.58 -20.80
C ILE A 113 -33.46 6.64 -20.82
N LEU A 114 -34.73 6.23 -20.74
CA LEU A 114 -35.87 7.14 -20.71
C LEU A 114 -35.83 8.03 -19.47
N ASP A 115 -35.56 7.47 -18.29
CA ASP A 115 -35.50 8.23 -17.05
C ASP A 115 -34.33 9.24 -17.04
N ALA A 116 -33.12 8.79 -17.41
CA ALA A 116 -31.96 9.67 -17.51
C ALA A 116 -32.18 10.80 -18.52
N SER A 117 -32.79 10.49 -19.68
CA SER A 117 -33.10 11.49 -20.71
C SER A 117 -34.18 12.47 -20.27
N SER A 118 -35.19 12.00 -19.53
CA SER A 118 -36.25 12.83 -18.95
C SER A 118 -35.67 13.84 -17.97
N ASP A 119 -34.71 13.43 -17.15
CA ASP A 119 -34.02 14.29 -16.20
C ASP A 119 -33.28 15.45 -16.88
N ILE A 120 -32.55 15.16 -17.95
CA ILE A 120 -31.90 16.20 -18.78
C ILE A 120 -32.94 17.17 -19.36
N ARG A 121 -34.06 16.66 -19.90
CA ARG A 121 -35.12 17.50 -20.49
C ARG A 121 -35.84 18.37 -19.46
N ARG A 122 -35.97 17.91 -18.21
CA ARG A 122 -36.51 18.73 -17.11
C ARG A 122 -35.60 19.92 -16.79
N GLN A 123 -34.29 19.71 -16.86
CA GLN A 123 -33.30 20.77 -16.60
C GLN A 123 -33.14 21.72 -17.79
N SER A 124 -33.27 21.21 -19.02
CA SER A 124 -33.27 22.01 -20.25
C SER A 124 -34.13 21.38 -21.34
N ALA A 125 -35.30 21.98 -21.61
CA ALA A 125 -36.26 21.46 -22.58
C ALA A 125 -35.76 21.51 -24.04
N THR A 126 -34.75 22.35 -24.32
CA THR A 126 -34.17 22.54 -25.66
C THR A 126 -32.86 21.77 -25.86
N ALA A 127 -32.35 21.08 -24.83
CA ALA A 127 -31.10 20.33 -24.95
C ALA A 127 -31.26 19.12 -25.89
N GLN A 128 -30.32 18.97 -26.82
CA GLN A 128 -30.18 17.73 -27.59
C GLN A 128 -29.58 16.67 -26.67
N VAL A 129 -30.36 15.62 -26.39
CA VAL A 129 -29.96 14.54 -25.47
C VAL A 129 -29.25 13.44 -26.24
N SER A 130 -28.06 13.05 -25.80
CA SER A 130 -27.36 11.85 -26.26
C SER A 130 -27.14 10.89 -25.08
N THR A 131 -27.22 9.58 -25.32
CA THR A 131 -27.12 8.56 -24.26
C THR A 131 -26.00 7.57 -24.56
N ARG A 132 -25.34 7.11 -23.49
CA ARG A 132 -24.35 6.04 -23.53
C ARG A 132 -24.69 5.02 -22.45
N THR A 133 -24.68 3.75 -22.82
CA THR A 133 -24.82 2.64 -21.88
C THR A 133 -23.46 1.96 -21.69
N ILE A 134 -23.11 1.73 -20.43
CA ILE A 134 -21.84 1.16 -19.99
C ILE A 134 -22.16 -0.12 -19.21
N ALA A 135 -21.55 -1.23 -19.59
CA ALA A 135 -21.55 -2.45 -18.80
C ALA A 135 -20.29 -2.49 -17.94
N LYS A 136 -20.44 -2.81 -16.66
CA LYS A 136 -19.31 -3.10 -15.77
C LYS A 136 -19.13 -4.61 -15.73
N ILE A 137 -18.03 -5.08 -16.30
CA ILE A 137 -17.72 -6.52 -16.37
C ILE A 137 -16.54 -6.82 -15.46
N LYS A 138 -16.60 -7.93 -14.74
CA LYS A 138 -15.51 -8.47 -13.94
C LYS A 138 -15.34 -9.97 -14.18
N TYR A 139 -14.23 -10.53 -13.74
CA TYR A 139 -14.10 -11.98 -13.64
C TYR A 139 -14.94 -12.52 -12.48
N LEU A 140 -15.47 -13.74 -12.64
CA LEU A 140 -16.09 -14.48 -11.54
C LEU A 140 -15.08 -14.61 -10.36
N GLY A 141 -15.49 -14.16 -9.18
CA GLY A 141 -14.63 -14.12 -7.99
C GLY A 141 -13.65 -12.94 -7.93
N SER A 142 -13.79 -11.93 -8.79
CA SER A 142 -13.13 -10.62 -8.68
C SER A 142 -14.16 -9.55 -8.34
N ASP A 143 -13.75 -8.49 -7.62
CA ASP A 143 -14.58 -7.29 -7.38
C ASP A 143 -14.14 -6.10 -8.24
N THR A 144 -13.15 -6.29 -9.11
CA THR A 144 -12.70 -5.21 -10.00
C THR A 144 -13.41 -5.32 -11.33
N ALA A 145 -14.46 -4.52 -11.48
CA ALA A 145 -15.10 -4.35 -12.77
C ALA A 145 -14.42 -3.28 -13.63
N LEU A 146 -14.47 -3.52 -14.93
CA LEU A 146 -14.03 -2.60 -15.96
C LEU A 146 -15.23 -2.15 -16.78
N ASP A 147 -15.24 -0.85 -17.07
CA ASP A 147 -16.26 -0.24 -17.92
C ASP A 147 -16.03 -0.65 -19.38
N VAL A 148 -17.04 -1.28 -19.98
CA VAL A 148 -17.10 -1.58 -21.42
C VAL A 148 -18.34 -0.97 -22.04
N ALA A 149 -18.32 -0.68 -23.34
CA ALA A 149 -19.51 -0.23 -24.04
C ALA A 149 -20.54 -1.36 -24.07
N TRP A 150 -21.81 -1.05 -23.78
CA TRP A 150 -22.89 -2.02 -23.90
C TRP A 150 -23.09 -2.44 -25.37
N GLY A 151 -23.22 -3.74 -25.61
CA GLY A 151 -23.32 -4.31 -26.95
C GLY A 151 -23.64 -5.80 -26.90
N SER A 152 -23.19 -6.54 -27.93
CA SER A 152 -23.28 -8.01 -27.94
C SER A 152 -22.14 -8.64 -27.13
N LEU A 153 -22.33 -9.90 -26.74
CA LEU A 153 -21.42 -10.64 -25.86
C LEU A 153 -19.97 -10.64 -26.33
N GLY A 154 -19.73 -10.97 -27.61
CA GLY A 154 -18.38 -11.08 -28.19
C GLY A 154 -17.56 -9.78 -28.12
N PRO A 155 -18.06 -8.65 -28.67
CA PRO A 155 -17.40 -7.36 -28.57
C PRO A 155 -17.16 -6.91 -27.12
N MET A 156 -18.13 -7.10 -26.22
CA MET A 156 -17.99 -6.76 -24.80
C MET A 156 -16.88 -7.55 -24.13
N ALA A 157 -16.80 -8.86 -24.37
CA ALA A 157 -15.73 -9.71 -23.84
C ALA A 157 -14.35 -9.30 -24.38
N GLN A 158 -14.25 -8.91 -25.65
CA GLN A 158 -13.00 -8.41 -26.25
C GLN A 158 -12.58 -7.04 -25.72
N ASP A 159 -13.53 -6.13 -25.51
CA ASP A 159 -13.27 -4.83 -24.88
C ASP A 159 -12.79 -5.01 -23.45
N PHE A 160 -13.44 -5.90 -22.70
CA PHE A 160 -12.99 -6.27 -21.36
C PHE A 160 -11.58 -6.86 -21.41
N ALA A 161 -11.28 -7.80 -22.32
CA ALA A 161 -9.95 -8.39 -22.46
C ALA A 161 -8.87 -7.34 -22.74
N ARG A 162 -9.10 -6.42 -23.69
CA ARG A 162 -8.17 -5.32 -23.98
C ARG A 162 -7.99 -4.39 -22.79
N ALA A 163 -9.09 -4.03 -22.11
CA ALA A 163 -9.04 -3.16 -20.93
C ALA A 163 -8.30 -3.84 -19.77
N HIS A 164 -8.51 -5.14 -19.57
CA HIS A 164 -7.90 -5.94 -18.53
C HIS A 164 -6.40 -6.14 -18.81
N GLU A 165 -6.01 -6.52 -20.01
CA GLU A 165 -4.61 -6.67 -20.42
C GLU A 165 -3.85 -5.34 -20.33
N ARG A 166 -4.46 -4.23 -20.77
CA ARG A 166 -3.86 -2.89 -20.63
C ARG A 166 -3.65 -2.50 -19.17
N ARG A 167 -4.60 -2.82 -18.29
CA ARG A 167 -4.58 -2.36 -16.89
C ARG A 167 -3.77 -3.28 -15.97
N PHE A 168 -3.76 -4.58 -16.25
CA PHE A 168 -3.21 -5.61 -15.35
C PHE A 168 -2.11 -6.47 -16.00
N GLY A 169 -1.87 -6.34 -17.31
CA GLY A 169 -0.79 -7.02 -18.02
C GLY A 169 -1.08 -8.48 -18.42
N PHE A 170 -2.32 -8.96 -18.21
CA PHE A 170 -2.73 -10.31 -18.60
C PHE A 170 -4.23 -10.38 -18.93
N TRP A 171 -4.64 -11.45 -19.59
CA TRP A 171 -6.04 -11.84 -19.83
C TRP A 171 -6.15 -13.36 -19.67
N ASP A 172 -7.06 -13.78 -18.80
CA ASP A 172 -7.43 -15.18 -18.56
C ASP A 172 -8.64 -15.54 -19.43
N GLN A 173 -8.42 -16.41 -20.42
CA GLN A 173 -9.44 -16.84 -21.38
C GLN A 173 -10.43 -17.84 -20.79
N ASP A 174 -10.02 -18.56 -19.75
CA ASP A 174 -10.77 -19.70 -19.20
C ASP A 174 -11.66 -19.27 -18.03
N ARG A 175 -11.42 -18.09 -17.47
CA ARG A 175 -12.19 -17.55 -16.35
C ARG A 175 -13.48 -16.88 -16.81
N ALA A 176 -14.61 -17.31 -16.23
CA ALA A 176 -15.93 -16.79 -16.53
C ALA A 176 -16.06 -15.28 -16.24
N LEU A 177 -16.84 -14.58 -17.06
CA LEU A 177 -17.15 -13.15 -16.90
C LEU A 177 -18.50 -12.96 -16.21
N VAL A 178 -18.59 -11.90 -15.40
CA VAL A 178 -19.79 -11.47 -14.68
C VAL A 178 -20.12 -10.05 -15.09
N LEU A 179 -21.37 -9.81 -15.47
CA LEU A 179 -21.94 -8.47 -15.60
C LEU A 179 -22.36 -8.00 -14.20
N GLU A 180 -21.56 -7.11 -13.61
CA GLU A 180 -21.79 -6.59 -12.25
C GLU A 180 -22.95 -5.60 -12.25
N SER A 181 -22.85 -4.58 -13.10
CA SER A 181 -23.84 -3.51 -13.17
C SER A 181 -23.90 -2.90 -14.55
N ILE A 182 -25.01 -2.21 -14.83
CA ILE A 182 -25.15 -1.34 -16.00
C ILE A 182 -25.29 0.10 -15.54
N ALA A 183 -24.59 1.01 -16.21
CA ALA A 183 -24.75 2.43 -16.05
C ALA A 183 -25.24 3.07 -17.36
N VAL A 184 -26.24 3.92 -17.26
CA VAL A 184 -26.72 4.75 -18.36
C VAL A 184 -26.40 6.20 -18.05
N GLU A 185 -25.68 6.85 -18.96
CA GLU A 185 -25.39 8.27 -18.90
C GLU A 185 -26.11 9.00 -20.03
N ALA A 186 -26.95 9.96 -19.68
CA ALA A 186 -27.54 10.92 -20.60
C ALA A 186 -26.78 12.24 -20.50
N THR A 187 -26.44 12.81 -21.65
CA THR A 187 -25.76 14.10 -21.80
C THR A 187 -26.68 15.07 -22.54
N GLY A 188 -26.85 16.27 -22.02
CA GLY A 188 -27.55 17.37 -22.67
C GLY A 188 -26.56 18.44 -23.09
N ALA A 189 -26.35 18.61 -24.39
CA ALA A 189 -25.52 19.69 -24.90
C ALA A 189 -26.21 21.03 -24.60
N LEU A 190 -25.50 21.91 -23.89
CA LEU A 190 -25.84 23.32 -23.78
C LEU A 190 -25.09 24.09 -24.87
N THR A 191 -25.65 25.20 -25.36
CA THR A 191 -24.92 26.08 -26.28
C THR A 191 -23.69 26.60 -25.55
N ALA A 192 -22.52 26.05 -25.89
CA ALA A 192 -21.26 26.48 -25.30
C ALA A 192 -21.08 27.99 -25.59
N PRO A 193 -20.70 28.79 -24.58
CA PRO A 193 -20.32 30.17 -24.84
C PRO A 193 -19.18 30.19 -25.85
N ASP A 194 -19.38 30.89 -26.98
CA ASP A 194 -18.34 31.04 -27.99
C ASP A 194 -17.25 31.95 -27.43
N TYR A 195 -16.21 31.34 -26.86
CA TYR A 195 -15.03 32.06 -26.40
C TYR A 195 -14.17 32.44 -27.61
N ARG A 196 -14.66 33.37 -28.41
CA ARG A 196 -13.81 34.17 -29.30
C ARG A 196 -13.21 35.25 -28.44
N HIS A 197 -11.93 35.10 -28.12
CA HIS A 197 -11.16 36.23 -27.66
C HIS A 197 -11.26 37.28 -28.77
N THR A 198 -12.02 38.35 -28.53
CA THR A 198 -12.10 39.49 -29.44
C THR A 198 -10.67 39.95 -29.69
N GLU A 199 -10.33 40.13 -30.97
CA GLU A 199 -9.03 40.61 -31.41
C GLU A 199 -8.60 41.79 -30.53
N HIS A 200 -7.63 41.55 -29.66
CA HIS A 200 -6.93 42.65 -29.04
C HIS A 200 -6.02 43.20 -30.12
N ASN A 201 -6.52 44.19 -30.87
CA ASN A 201 -5.69 45.08 -31.66
C ASN A 201 -4.66 45.67 -30.70
N GLY A 202 -3.42 45.23 -30.85
CA GLY A 202 -2.33 45.53 -29.94
C GLY A 202 -2.15 47.02 -29.78
N VAL A 203 -2.41 47.52 -28.58
CA VAL A 203 -1.89 48.80 -28.13
C VAL A 203 -1.43 48.62 -26.69
N GLY A 204 -0.13 48.30 -26.52
CA GLY A 204 0.48 48.20 -25.20
C GLY A 204 1.88 47.60 -25.18
N SER A 205 2.90 48.45 -25.38
CA SER A 205 4.33 48.31 -24.98
C SER A 205 5.09 47.06 -25.48
N GLU A 206 5.96 47.27 -26.46
CA GLU A 206 6.69 46.25 -27.23
C GLU A 206 7.94 45.64 -26.57
N ASP A 207 8.38 46.11 -25.40
CA ASP A 207 9.70 45.71 -24.90
C ASP A 207 9.66 44.58 -23.87
N SER A 208 10.30 43.46 -24.24
CA SER A 208 10.68 42.41 -23.28
C SER A 208 11.59 43.02 -22.21
N LEU A 209 11.28 42.79 -20.93
CA LEU A 209 12.12 43.27 -19.84
C LEU A 209 13.31 42.31 -19.65
N PRO A 210 14.53 42.82 -19.40
CA PRO A 210 15.67 41.97 -19.08
C PRO A 210 15.40 41.26 -17.75
N GLY A 211 15.59 39.94 -17.73
CA GLY A 211 15.41 39.10 -16.56
C GLY A 211 16.46 37.99 -16.49
N ARG A 212 16.52 37.32 -15.35
CA ARG A 212 17.38 36.13 -15.15
C ARG A 212 16.58 35.05 -14.45
N LEU A 213 16.80 33.80 -14.85
CA LEU A 213 16.22 32.60 -14.26
C LEU A 213 17.35 31.72 -13.73
N TYR A 214 17.26 31.25 -12.50
CA TYR A 214 18.16 30.21 -12.00
C TYR A 214 17.52 28.85 -12.27
N ALA A 215 18.18 28.03 -13.08
CA ALA A 215 17.69 26.70 -13.45
C ALA A 215 18.89 25.82 -13.86
N GLN A 216 18.80 24.52 -13.58
CA GLN A 216 19.87 23.56 -13.92
C GLN A 216 21.23 23.98 -13.30
N GLY A 217 21.20 24.48 -12.05
CA GLY A 217 22.40 24.84 -11.30
C GLY A 217 23.13 26.09 -11.78
N ARG A 218 22.52 26.93 -12.64
CA ARG A 218 23.13 28.20 -13.07
C ARG A 218 22.12 29.29 -13.39
N TRP A 219 22.59 30.53 -13.41
CA TRP A 219 21.83 31.67 -13.90
C TRP A 219 21.81 31.72 -15.43
N TRP A 220 20.61 31.90 -15.99
CA TRP A 220 20.36 32.11 -17.41
C TRP A 220 19.79 33.50 -17.66
N PRO A 221 20.17 34.18 -18.76
CA PRO A 221 19.37 35.29 -19.28
C PRO A 221 17.98 34.78 -19.65
N ALA A 222 16.95 35.39 -19.09
CA ALA A 222 15.56 34.99 -19.31
C ALA A 222 14.69 36.24 -19.46
N PRO A 223 14.41 36.70 -20.69
CA PRO A 223 13.60 37.89 -20.90
C PRO A 223 12.17 37.65 -20.40
N ALA A 224 11.59 38.67 -19.77
CA ALA A 224 10.18 38.69 -19.39
C ALA A 224 9.36 39.32 -20.51
N ILE A 225 8.54 38.50 -21.17
CA ILE A 225 7.76 38.84 -22.35
C ILE A 225 6.29 38.93 -21.93
N PRO A 226 5.62 40.08 -22.07
CA PRO A 226 4.18 40.18 -21.87
C PRO A 226 3.44 39.24 -22.84
N SER A 227 2.48 38.46 -22.36
CA SER A 227 1.74 37.52 -23.22
C SER A 227 0.98 38.20 -24.37
N ALA A 228 0.63 39.48 -24.20
CA ALA A 228 0.02 40.33 -25.22
C ALA A 228 0.93 40.55 -26.45
N ALA A 229 2.26 40.52 -26.27
CA ALA A 229 3.26 40.71 -27.32
C ALA A 229 3.55 39.44 -28.13
N LEU A 230 2.97 38.30 -27.76
CA LEU A 230 3.10 37.05 -28.52
C LEU A 230 2.17 37.04 -29.74
N THR A 231 2.70 36.60 -30.87
CA THR A 231 1.99 36.43 -32.15
C THR A 231 2.13 34.98 -32.62
N PRO A 232 1.12 34.41 -33.34
CA PRO A 232 1.14 32.99 -33.70
C PRO A 232 2.31 32.53 -34.59
N ASP A 233 2.94 33.46 -35.29
CA ASP A 233 4.12 33.26 -36.15
C ASP A 233 5.44 33.26 -35.37
N ARG A 234 5.46 33.76 -34.12
CA ARG A 234 6.67 33.88 -33.32
C ARG A 234 6.76 32.79 -32.25
N ALA A 235 7.84 32.00 -32.31
CA ALA A 235 8.20 31.07 -31.23
C ALA A 235 9.06 31.78 -30.17
N VAL A 236 8.93 31.34 -28.92
CA VAL A 236 9.78 31.77 -27.82
C VAL A 236 10.55 30.56 -27.30
N ASP A 237 11.85 30.54 -27.56
CA ASP A 237 12.74 29.53 -27.01
C ASP A 237 13.08 29.85 -25.55
N GLY A 238 13.03 28.84 -24.69
CA GLY A 238 13.48 28.94 -23.31
C GLY A 238 15.01 29.01 -23.24
N PRO A 239 15.59 29.68 -22.23
CA PRO A 239 14.94 30.15 -21.00
C PRO A 239 14.23 31.50 -21.18
N ALA A 240 12.94 31.59 -20.84
CA ALA A 240 12.15 32.82 -20.93
C ALA A 240 10.99 32.84 -19.92
N LEU A 241 10.51 34.04 -19.59
CA LEU A 241 9.32 34.23 -18.75
C LEU A 241 8.22 34.85 -19.61
N ILE A 242 7.06 34.22 -19.69
CA ILE A 242 5.86 34.80 -20.31
C ILE A 242 4.95 35.29 -19.18
N CYS A 243 4.73 36.60 -19.13
CA CYS A 243 3.98 37.26 -18.06
C CYS A 243 2.53 37.48 -18.50
N GLU A 244 1.59 36.91 -17.76
CA GLU A 244 0.15 37.15 -17.90
C GLU A 244 -0.36 38.00 -16.73
N PRO A 245 -1.54 38.64 -16.83
CA PRO A 245 -2.08 39.47 -15.75
C PRO A 245 -2.24 38.74 -14.40
N PHE A 246 -2.44 37.42 -14.43
CA PHE A 246 -2.73 36.60 -13.25
C PHE A 246 -1.86 35.34 -13.13
N SER A 247 -0.80 35.24 -13.95
CA SER A 247 0.06 34.05 -14.00
C SER A 247 1.44 34.40 -14.58
N THR A 248 2.43 33.53 -14.35
CA THR A 248 3.71 33.59 -15.05
C THR A 248 4.05 32.20 -15.55
N ILE A 249 4.34 32.10 -16.85
CA ILE A 249 4.71 30.86 -17.50
C ILE A 249 6.23 30.86 -17.68
N VAL A 250 6.89 29.85 -17.12
CA VAL A 250 8.33 29.67 -17.25
C VAL A 250 8.59 28.72 -18.41
N VAL A 251 9.24 29.23 -19.46
CA VAL A 251 9.76 28.41 -20.56
C VAL A 251 11.16 27.99 -20.17
N GLU A 252 11.32 26.75 -19.70
CA GLU A 252 12.61 26.21 -19.21
C GLU A 252 13.61 26.00 -20.37
N PRO A 253 14.93 25.92 -20.10
CA PRO A 253 15.91 25.57 -21.12
C PRO A 253 15.54 24.26 -21.85
N GLY A 254 15.52 24.29 -23.19
CA GLY A 254 15.14 23.15 -24.05
C GLY A 254 13.62 22.97 -24.26
N TRP A 255 12.83 23.97 -23.88
CA TRP A 255 11.41 24.10 -24.24
C TRP A 255 11.20 25.29 -25.17
N GLN A 256 10.19 25.20 -26.04
CA GLN A 256 9.75 26.28 -26.92
C GLN A 256 8.25 26.51 -26.72
N ALA A 257 7.86 27.77 -26.53
CA ALA A 257 6.47 28.20 -26.44
C ALA A 257 5.99 28.80 -27.77
N ARG A 258 4.75 28.48 -28.15
CA ARG A 258 4.02 29.08 -29.28
C ARG A 258 2.59 29.41 -28.87
N ILE A 259 2.10 30.56 -29.31
CA ILE A 259 0.71 30.95 -29.10
C ILE A 259 -0.10 30.58 -30.35
N ASP A 260 -1.32 30.07 -30.19
CA ASP A 260 -2.22 29.81 -31.33
C ASP A 260 -3.19 30.97 -31.58
N SER A 261 -4.05 30.83 -32.59
CA SER A 261 -5.06 31.84 -32.95
C SER A 261 -6.14 32.04 -31.89
N ARG A 262 -6.28 31.11 -30.93
CA ARG A 262 -7.16 31.22 -29.76
C ARG A 262 -6.42 31.74 -28.53
N ARG A 263 -5.18 32.18 -28.70
CA ARG A 263 -4.25 32.62 -27.66
C ARG A 263 -3.82 31.53 -26.66
N VAL A 264 -4.09 30.25 -26.95
CA VAL A 264 -3.58 29.14 -26.12
C VAL A 264 -2.09 29.03 -26.34
N ILE A 265 -1.33 28.91 -25.24
CA ILE A 265 0.11 28.74 -25.28
C ILE A 265 0.41 27.24 -25.24
N HIS A 266 1.11 26.77 -26.27
CA HIS A 266 1.60 25.41 -26.40
C HIS A 266 3.11 25.42 -26.15
N LEU A 267 3.56 24.65 -25.18
CA LEU A 267 5.00 24.42 -24.96
C LEU A 267 5.37 23.03 -25.45
N SER A 268 6.48 22.96 -26.19
CA SER A 268 7.00 21.71 -26.74
C SER A 268 8.48 21.56 -26.41
N ARG A 269 8.88 20.34 -26.07
CA ARG A 269 10.29 20.02 -25.81
C ARG A 269 11.07 20.05 -27.14
N THR A 270 12.11 20.87 -27.21
CA THR A 270 12.96 21.01 -28.42
C THR A 270 14.10 20.00 -28.48
N ASP A 271 14.51 19.48 -27.31
CA ASP A 271 15.70 18.64 -27.20
C ASP A 271 15.31 17.19 -26.94
N GLY A 272 15.78 16.26 -27.79
CA GLY A 272 15.38 14.85 -27.73
C GLY A 272 15.89 14.05 -26.53
N LYS A 273 16.81 14.58 -25.72
CA LYS A 273 17.34 13.92 -24.51
C LYS A 273 17.91 14.95 -23.54
N SER A 274 17.52 14.86 -22.28
CA SER A 274 18.31 15.35 -21.14
C SER A 274 18.55 14.17 -20.20
N ASN A 275 19.55 13.35 -20.51
CA ASN A 275 20.13 12.41 -19.54
C ASN A 275 21.56 12.88 -19.25
N ALA A 276 21.71 13.88 -18.39
CA ALA A 276 22.95 13.96 -17.63
C ALA A 276 22.87 12.87 -16.57
N SER A 277 23.85 11.95 -16.55
CA SER A 277 23.96 10.97 -15.46
C SER A 277 24.09 11.74 -14.14
N ARG A 278 23.34 11.31 -13.12
CA ARG A 278 23.42 11.95 -11.81
C ARG A 278 24.73 11.54 -11.12
N GLY A 279 25.30 12.43 -10.32
CA GLY A 279 26.53 12.15 -9.58
C GLY A 279 26.32 11.03 -8.55
N ARG A 280 27.40 10.38 -8.13
CA ARG A 280 27.37 9.31 -7.09
C ARG A 280 27.54 9.87 -5.67
N GLU A 281 27.99 11.12 -5.55
CA GLU A 281 28.25 11.78 -4.27
C GLU A 281 26.95 12.06 -3.53
N ARG A 282 27.00 12.03 -2.19
CA ARG A 282 25.85 12.29 -1.33
C ARG A 282 25.45 13.77 -1.45
N ASP A 283 24.31 14.01 -2.07
CA ASP A 283 23.67 15.32 -2.13
C ASP A 283 22.33 15.26 -1.37
N PRO A 284 22.03 16.21 -0.46
CA PRO A 284 20.80 16.18 0.33
C PRO A 284 19.51 16.24 -0.49
N VAL A 285 19.48 17.03 -1.57
CA VAL A 285 18.29 17.14 -2.44
C VAL A 285 18.08 15.83 -3.20
N MET A 286 19.18 15.26 -3.69
CA MET A 286 19.16 13.97 -4.36
C MET A 286 18.77 12.82 -3.45
N LEU A 287 19.19 12.86 -2.18
CA LEU A 287 18.85 11.86 -1.18
C LEU A 287 17.34 11.84 -0.94
N GLU A 288 16.74 13.00 -0.69
CA GLU A 288 15.28 13.16 -0.56
C GLU A 288 14.55 12.65 -1.80
N LEU A 289 15.05 13.00 -2.99
CA LEU A 289 14.47 12.53 -4.25
C LEU A 289 14.59 11.01 -4.42
N ALA A 290 15.74 10.42 -4.08
CA ALA A 290 15.93 8.98 -4.15
C ALA A 290 14.97 8.25 -3.21
N GLN A 291 14.82 8.72 -1.97
CA GLN A 291 13.85 8.17 -1.01
C GLN A 291 12.43 8.21 -1.58
N ALA A 292 11.99 9.37 -2.05
CA ALA A 292 10.65 9.53 -2.65
C ALA A 292 10.43 8.61 -3.86
N ARG A 293 11.43 8.45 -4.74
CA ARG A 293 11.35 7.56 -5.90
C ARG A 293 11.29 6.09 -5.50
N PHE A 294 12.13 5.63 -4.58
CA PHE A 294 12.11 4.22 -4.13
C PHE A 294 10.80 3.88 -3.42
N MET A 295 10.31 4.77 -2.56
CA MET A 295 9.01 4.61 -1.90
C MET A 295 7.87 4.56 -2.91
N SER A 296 7.84 5.46 -3.90
CA SER A 296 6.82 5.46 -4.94
C SER A 296 6.80 4.15 -5.74
N ILE A 297 7.97 3.58 -6.07
CA ILE A 297 8.03 2.29 -6.76
C ILE A 297 7.40 1.20 -5.89
N ALA A 298 7.72 1.14 -4.59
CA ALA A 298 7.13 0.16 -3.68
C ALA A 298 5.61 0.33 -3.53
N GLU A 299 5.10 1.58 -3.47
CA GLU A 299 3.66 1.87 -3.46
C GLU A 299 2.96 1.45 -4.74
N GLN A 300 3.59 1.65 -5.91
CA GLN A 300 3.05 1.22 -7.19
C GLN A 300 2.96 -0.31 -7.26
N MET A 301 3.96 -1.03 -6.76
CA MET A 301 3.88 -2.49 -6.61
C MET A 301 2.68 -2.90 -5.75
N GLY A 302 2.46 -2.23 -4.61
CA GLY A 302 1.33 -2.48 -3.72
C GLY A 302 -0.02 -2.23 -4.40
N ALA A 303 -0.17 -1.13 -5.13
CA ALA A 303 -1.38 -0.81 -5.88
C ALA A 303 -1.66 -1.82 -7.02
N THR A 304 -0.61 -2.41 -7.62
CA THR A 304 -0.75 -3.51 -8.58
C THR A 304 -1.24 -4.77 -7.89
N LEU A 305 -0.66 -5.13 -6.73
CA LEU A 305 -1.04 -6.32 -5.96
C LEU A 305 -2.50 -6.24 -5.49
N GLU A 306 -2.90 -5.13 -4.88
CA GLU A 306 -4.27 -4.85 -4.43
C GLU A 306 -5.30 -5.13 -5.53
N LYS A 307 -5.05 -4.67 -6.75
CA LYS A 307 -6.04 -4.78 -7.83
C LYS A 307 -6.09 -6.14 -8.49
N THR A 308 -4.94 -6.82 -8.56
CA THR A 308 -4.80 -8.10 -9.29
C THR A 308 -5.06 -9.30 -8.41
N ALA A 309 -4.95 -9.16 -7.09
CA ALA A 309 -5.25 -10.22 -6.13
C ALA A 309 -6.72 -10.64 -6.16
N SER A 310 -6.94 -11.90 -5.82
CA SER A 310 -8.25 -12.55 -5.82
C SER A 310 -8.83 -12.70 -4.42
N SER A 311 -7.99 -12.88 -3.40
CA SER A 311 -8.44 -13.04 -2.02
C SER A 311 -8.86 -11.71 -1.38
N VAL A 312 -9.86 -11.80 -0.52
CA VAL A 312 -10.34 -10.67 0.32
C VAL A 312 -9.21 -10.14 1.22
N ASN A 313 -8.32 -11.03 1.69
CA ASN A 313 -7.18 -10.69 2.54
C ASN A 313 -6.23 -9.70 1.88
N ILE A 314 -5.81 -9.98 0.65
CA ILE A 314 -4.89 -9.08 -0.05
C ILE A 314 -5.64 -7.88 -0.63
N LYS A 315 -6.81 -8.10 -1.24
CA LYS A 315 -7.54 -7.06 -1.99
C LYS A 315 -8.24 -6.03 -1.10
N GLU A 316 -9.03 -6.49 -0.14
CA GLU A 316 -9.89 -5.63 0.68
C GLU A 316 -9.19 -5.22 1.98
N ARG A 317 -8.57 -6.20 2.64
CA ARG A 317 -7.90 -5.99 3.93
C ARG A 317 -6.49 -5.39 3.80
N LEU A 318 -5.92 -5.38 2.60
CA LEU A 318 -4.55 -4.92 2.32
C LEU A 318 -3.48 -5.63 3.17
N ASP A 319 -3.69 -6.93 3.42
CA ASP A 319 -2.76 -7.77 4.19
C ASP A 319 -1.62 -8.28 3.29
N PHE A 320 -0.79 -7.35 2.85
CA PHE A 320 0.36 -7.59 2.00
C PHE A 320 1.44 -6.54 2.23
N SER A 321 2.65 -6.72 1.72
CA SER A 321 3.65 -5.66 1.62
C SER A 321 4.55 -5.86 0.41
N CYS A 322 4.97 -4.76 -0.20
CA CYS A 322 5.85 -4.74 -1.36
C CYS A 322 7.12 -3.96 -1.01
N ALA A 323 8.27 -4.46 -1.43
CA ALA A 323 9.56 -3.94 -1.03
C ALA A 323 10.64 -4.05 -2.12
N LEU A 324 11.61 -3.14 -2.04
CA LEU A 324 12.79 -3.06 -2.88
C LEU A 324 14.04 -3.38 -2.07
N PHE A 325 14.97 -4.10 -2.70
CA PHE A 325 16.22 -4.50 -2.08
C PHE A 325 17.39 -4.24 -3.03
N ASN A 326 18.56 -3.90 -2.47
CA ASN A 326 19.80 -3.82 -3.24
C ASN A 326 20.33 -5.22 -3.60
N ALA A 327 21.43 -5.30 -4.35
CA ALA A 327 22.08 -6.56 -4.73
C ALA A 327 22.51 -7.42 -3.53
N ALA A 328 22.72 -6.82 -2.35
CA ALA A 328 23.07 -7.52 -1.11
C ALA A 328 21.85 -8.06 -0.34
N GLY A 329 20.64 -7.81 -0.82
CA GLY A 329 19.39 -8.21 -0.15
C GLY A 329 18.98 -7.30 1.01
N GLU A 330 19.59 -6.11 1.15
CA GLU A 330 19.19 -5.14 2.17
C GLU A 330 17.93 -4.40 1.73
N LEU A 331 16.94 -4.31 2.63
CA LEU A 331 15.70 -3.56 2.42
C LEU A 331 16.00 -2.08 2.22
N ILE A 332 15.60 -1.51 1.08
CA ILE A 332 15.78 -0.09 0.72
C ILE A 332 14.52 0.72 0.98
N ALA A 333 13.38 0.23 0.50
CA ALA A 333 12.09 0.90 0.60
C ALA A 333 10.95 -0.12 0.59
N ASN A 334 9.83 0.22 1.21
CA ASN A 334 8.65 -0.63 1.27
C ASN A 334 7.37 0.21 1.28
N ALA A 335 6.28 -0.32 0.74
CA ALA A 335 4.97 0.26 0.96
C ALA A 335 4.51 -0.05 2.41
N PRO A 336 4.14 0.95 3.22
CA PRO A 336 3.83 0.77 4.64
C PRO A 336 2.42 0.18 4.82
N HIS A 337 2.30 -1.15 4.68
CA HIS A 337 1.05 -1.86 4.87
C HIS A 337 1.03 -2.63 6.19
N MET A 338 1.87 -3.68 6.36
CA MET A 338 1.94 -4.44 7.62
C MET A 338 3.30 -4.32 8.30
N PRO A 339 3.38 -3.78 9.53
CA PRO A 339 4.65 -3.65 10.26
C PRO A 339 5.42 -4.95 10.49
N VAL A 340 4.77 -6.09 10.64
CA VAL A 340 5.46 -7.38 10.84
C VAL A 340 6.20 -7.89 9.60
N HIS A 341 5.79 -7.47 8.41
CA HIS A 341 6.54 -7.74 7.17
C HIS A 341 7.85 -6.95 7.14
N LEU A 342 7.91 -5.86 7.91
CA LEU A 342 9.02 -4.93 7.90
C LEU A 342 10.18 -5.51 8.70
N GLY A 343 11.33 -5.67 8.04
CA GLY A 343 12.50 -6.30 8.63
C GLY A 343 12.55 -7.82 8.50
N SER A 344 11.41 -8.50 8.25
CA SER A 344 11.40 -9.96 8.01
C SER A 344 11.56 -10.34 6.53
N MET A 345 11.12 -9.50 5.59
CA MET A 345 11.30 -9.78 4.16
C MET A 345 12.77 -9.78 3.69
N GLY A 346 13.66 -9.04 4.38
CA GLY A 346 15.10 -9.06 4.09
C GLY A 346 15.73 -10.43 4.35
N ASP A 347 15.29 -11.12 5.40
CA ASP A 347 15.72 -12.49 5.68
C ASP A 347 15.20 -13.46 4.61
N SER A 348 13.97 -13.26 4.09
CA SER A 348 13.45 -14.05 2.97
C SER A 348 14.32 -13.90 1.72
N VAL A 349 14.70 -12.66 1.36
CA VAL A 349 15.59 -12.41 0.21
C VAL A 349 16.95 -13.06 0.43
N THR A 350 17.51 -12.93 1.64
CA THR A 350 18.79 -13.56 2.01
C THR A 350 18.74 -15.08 1.90
N ALA A 351 17.65 -15.71 2.32
CA ALA A 351 17.46 -17.17 2.19
C ALA A 351 17.39 -17.60 0.72
N ILE A 352 16.64 -16.87 -0.12
CA ILE A 352 16.60 -17.11 -1.57
C ILE A 352 17.98 -16.94 -2.21
N MET A 353 18.74 -15.91 -1.82
CA MET A 353 20.12 -15.71 -2.30
C MET A 353 21.04 -16.86 -1.90
N ALA A 354 20.93 -17.35 -0.65
CA ALA A 354 21.72 -18.48 -0.18
C ALA A 354 21.40 -19.77 -0.97
N LYS A 355 20.13 -20.02 -1.29
CA LYS A 355 19.67 -21.23 -1.98
C LYS A 355 19.88 -21.18 -3.50
N HIS A 356 19.64 -20.03 -4.13
CA HIS A 356 19.56 -19.89 -5.59
C HIS A 356 20.53 -18.87 -6.19
N GLY A 357 21.37 -18.19 -5.42
CA GLY A 357 22.26 -17.12 -5.92
C GLY A 357 23.18 -17.51 -7.09
N LYS A 358 23.48 -18.80 -7.23
CA LYS A 358 24.30 -19.32 -8.34
C LYS A 358 23.51 -19.74 -9.58
N THR A 359 22.20 -19.94 -9.45
CA THR A 359 21.33 -20.53 -10.47
C THR A 359 20.22 -19.60 -10.93
N MET A 360 19.91 -18.56 -10.16
CA MET A 360 18.90 -17.58 -10.52
C MET A 360 19.30 -16.79 -11.76
N GLN A 361 18.31 -16.51 -12.61
CA GLN A 361 18.49 -15.74 -13.84
C GLN A 361 17.35 -14.76 -14.07
N GLN A 362 17.52 -13.89 -15.05
CA GLN A 362 16.51 -12.91 -15.45
C GLN A 362 15.19 -13.61 -15.81
N GLY A 363 14.09 -13.16 -15.21
CA GLY A 363 12.76 -13.72 -15.42
C GLY A 363 12.41 -14.90 -14.51
N ASP A 364 13.26 -15.25 -13.54
CA ASP A 364 12.89 -16.17 -12.47
C ASP A 364 12.13 -15.45 -11.33
N ALA A 365 11.31 -16.19 -10.58
CA ALA A 365 10.75 -15.75 -9.30
C ALA A 365 10.60 -16.95 -8.35
N PHE A 366 10.74 -16.69 -7.05
CA PHE A 366 10.75 -17.71 -6.00
C PHE A 366 9.72 -17.40 -4.92
N ALA A 367 9.08 -18.41 -4.33
CA ALA A 367 8.13 -18.27 -3.23
C ALA A 367 8.70 -18.85 -1.94
N LEU A 368 8.53 -18.15 -0.82
CA LEU A 368 8.98 -18.57 0.51
C LEU A 368 8.00 -18.15 1.59
N ASN A 369 7.60 -19.09 2.44
CA ASN A 369 6.89 -18.84 3.71
C ASN A 369 7.54 -19.59 4.89
N ALA A 370 8.61 -20.36 4.66
CA ALA A 370 9.33 -21.13 5.65
C ALA A 370 9.75 -20.23 6.83
N PRO A 371 9.17 -20.40 8.04
CA PRO A 371 9.40 -19.46 9.14
C PRO A 371 10.84 -19.44 9.64
N TYR A 372 11.54 -20.57 9.46
CA TYR A 372 12.93 -20.76 9.86
C TYR A 372 13.92 -20.11 8.89
N ASP A 373 13.47 -19.72 7.69
CA ASP A 373 14.27 -19.17 6.59
C ASP A 373 13.71 -17.81 6.12
N GLY A 374 13.25 -16.98 7.06
CA GLY A 374 12.81 -15.61 6.79
C GLY A 374 11.30 -15.41 6.62
N GLY A 375 10.51 -16.48 6.70
CA GLY A 375 9.04 -16.41 6.80
C GLY A 375 8.57 -15.94 8.18
N THR A 376 7.33 -15.46 8.25
CA THR A 376 6.66 -15.03 9.50
C THR A 376 5.72 -16.12 10.02
N HIS A 377 4.85 -16.61 9.14
CA HIS A 377 3.99 -17.79 9.32
C HIS A 377 3.60 -18.30 7.93
N LEU A 378 2.98 -19.49 7.83
CA LEU A 378 2.72 -20.10 6.53
C LEU A 378 1.75 -19.33 5.62
N PRO A 379 0.68 -18.67 6.12
CA PRO A 379 -0.20 -17.89 5.26
C PRO A 379 0.51 -16.72 4.54
N ASP A 380 1.58 -16.16 5.11
CA ASP A 380 2.35 -15.09 4.49
C ASP A 380 3.39 -15.65 3.51
N ILE A 381 3.03 -15.69 2.23
CA ILE A 381 3.97 -16.13 1.18
C ILE A 381 4.70 -14.92 0.63
N THR A 382 6.03 -14.98 0.61
CA THR A 382 6.91 -13.97 0.02
C THR A 382 7.35 -14.41 -1.36
N VAL A 383 6.97 -13.66 -2.39
CA VAL A 383 7.54 -13.80 -3.73
C VAL A 383 8.74 -12.89 -3.87
N VAL A 384 9.89 -13.44 -4.28
CA VAL A 384 11.15 -12.73 -4.50
C VAL A 384 11.55 -12.85 -5.97
N MET A 385 11.82 -11.72 -6.62
CA MET A 385 12.23 -11.65 -8.02
C MET A 385 13.59 -10.93 -8.15
N PRO A 386 14.64 -11.61 -8.64
CA PRO A 386 15.92 -10.99 -8.95
C PRO A 386 15.84 -10.10 -10.19
N ILE A 387 16.60 -9.01 -10.18
CA ILE A 387 16.67 -8.04 -11.27
C ILE A 387 18.11 -7.90 -11.70
N PHE A 388 18.35 -8.11 -12.99
CA PHE A 388 19.68 -7.98 -13.59
C PHE A 388 19.81 -6.66 -14.35
N ASP A 389 21.00 -6.08 -14.32
CA ASP A 389 21.36 -4.88 -15.08
C ASP A 389 21.56 -5.20 -16.58
N ALA A 390 21.93 -4.17 -17.36
CA ALA A 390 22.18 -4.32 -18.79
C ALA A 390 23.41 -5.19 -19.11
N GLN A 391 24.29 -5.41 -18.14
CA GLN A 391 25.50 -6.24 -18.24
C GLN A 391 25.22 -7.69 -17.81
N GLY A 392 24.00 -7.99 -17.35
CA GLY A 392 23.61 -9.31 -16.86
C GLY A 392 24.12 -9.60 -15.45
N GLN A 393 24.50 -8.58 -14.67
CA GLN A 393 24.84 -8.73 -13.26
C GLN A 393 23.60 -8.52 -12.40
N LEU A 394 23.51 -9.27 -11.29
CA LEU A 394 22.44 -9.09 -10.31
C LEU A 394 22.58 -7.70 -9.68
N ALA A 395 21.55 -6.86 -9.83
CA ALA A 395 21.56 -5.47 -9.40
C ALA A 395 20.61 -5.22 -8.23
N TYR A 396 19.43 -5.84 -8.24
CA TYR A 396 18.37 -5.58 -7.26
C TYR A 396 17.51 -6.81 -7.01
N PHE A 397 16.66 -6.73 -5.98
CA PHE A 397 15.49 -7.58 -5.86
C PHE A 397 14.23 -6.74 -5.64
N THR A 398 13.12 -7.26 -6.12
CA THR A 398 11.78 -6.86 -5.67
C THR A 398 11.16 -8.03 -4.95
N ALA A 399 10.41 -7.75 -3.89
CA ALA A 399 9.61 -8.78 -3.23
C ALA A 399 8.21 -8.28 -2.89
N ALA A 400 7.26 -9.21 -2.90
CA ALA A 400 5.88 -8.99 -2.49
C ALA A 400 5.46 -10.12 -1.55
N ARG A 401 5.10 -9.78 -0.33
CA ARG A 401 4.52 -10.72 0.65
C ARG A 401 3.02 -10.50 0.72
N GLY A 402 2.23 -11.56 0.65
CA GLY A 402 0.77 -11.50 0.75
C GLY A 402 0.26 -12.58 1.68
N HIS A 403 -0.73 -12.23 2.50
CA HIS A 403 -1.42 -13.19 3.36
C HIS A 403 -2.46 -13.94 2.54
N HIS A 404 -2.18 -15.20 2.21
CA HIS A 404 -3.15 -16.06 1.55
C HIS A 404 -4.29 -16.42 2.51
N ALA A 405 -5.52 -16.47 1.99
CA ALA A 405 -6.69 -16.75 2.82
C ALA A 405 -6.67 -18.14 3.45
N ASP A 406 -6.06 -19.13 2.77
CA ASP A 406 -5.86 -20.50 3.24
C ASP A 406 -4.68 -21.09 2.48
N ILE A 407 -3.77 -21.76 3.17
CA ILE A 407 -2.64 -22.52 2.62
C ILE A 407 -2.64 -23.97 3.14
N GLY A 408 -3.81 -24.46 3.57
CA GLY A 408 -4.00 -25.77 4.19
C GLY A 408 -4.06 -25.73 5.72
N GLY A 409 -3.60 -26.79 6.36
CA GLY A 409 -3.59 -26.91 7.82
C GLY A 409 -4.90 -27.45 8.41
N THR A 410 -4.96 -27.61 9.73
CA THR A 410 -6.05 -28.34 10.42
C THR A 410 -7.36 -27.55 10.53
N THR A 411 -7.34 -26.24 10.27
CA THR A 411 -8.50 -25.36 10.28
C THR A 411 -8.58 -24.52 9.01
N PRO A 412 -9.79 -24.18 8.52
CA PRO A 412 -9.97 -23.17 7.47
C PRO A 412 -9.32 -21.85 7.88
N GLY A 413 -8.64 -21.19 6.94
CA GLY A 413 -7.94 -19.94 7.22
C GLY A 413 -6.47 -20.11 7.58
N SER A 414 -6.00 -21.36 7.80
CA SER A 414 -4.62 -21.69 8.18
C SER A 414 -4.12 -21.00 9.46
N MET A 415 -5.05 -20.70 10.37
CA MET A 415 -4.79 -20.13 11.69
C MET A 415 -5.30 -21.05 12.81
N PRO A 416 -4.82 -22.32 12.90
CA PRO A 416 -5.27 -23.24 13.93
C PRO A 416 -4.88 -22.73 15.33
N PRO A 417 -5.80 -22.71 16.30
CA PRO A 417 -5.55 -22.12 17.62
C PRO A 417 -4.73 -23.04 18.53
N ASP A 418 -4.58 -24.31 18.15
CA ASP A 418 -4.04 -25.40 18.95
C ASP A 418 -2.92 -26.20 18.24
N SER A 419 -2.35 -25.67 17.16
CA SER A 419 -1.21 -26.30 16.48
C SER A 419 0.02 -26.40 17.39
N LYS A 420 0.75 -27.50 17.23
CA LYS A 420 2.00 -27.85 17.95
C LYS A 420 3.17 -28.02 17.00
N THR A 421 2.89 -28.42 15.76
CA THR A 421 3.90 -28.58 14.71
C THR A 421 3.55 -27.76 13.48
N ILE A 422 4.56 -27.30 12.74
CA ILE A 422 4.39 -26.50 11.53
C ILE A 422 3.52 -27.19 10.47
N ALA A 423 3.55 -28.53 10.42
CA ALA A 423 2.75 -29.31 9.48
C ALA A 423 1.23 -29.15 9.70
N GLU A 424 0.80 -28.84 10.92
CA GLU A 424 -0.62 -28.59 11.24
C GLU A 424 -1.11 -27.22 10.76
N GLU A 425 -0.21 -26.33 10.35
CA GLU A 425 -0.51 -24.95 9.94
C GLU A 425 -0.68 -24.79 8.42
N GLY A 426 -0.21 -25.76 7.62
CA GLY A 426 -0.40 -25.77 6.17
C GLY A 426 0.84 -26.12 5.36
N ILE A 427 0.85 -25.67 4.11
CA ILE A 427 1.91 -25.95 3.14
C ILE A 427 3.06 -24.96 3.31
N LEU A 428 4.26 -25.54 3.36
CA LEU A 428 5.52 -24.81 3.51
C LEU A 428 6.21 -24.68 2.15
N PHE A 429 6.55 -23.44 1.82
CA PHE A 429 7.40 -23.02 0.72
C PHE A 429 8.77 -22.62 1.28
N ASP A 430 9.80 -23.39 0.96
CA ASP A 430 11.19 -23.16 1.35
C ASP A 430 12.00 -22.55 0.19
N GLY A 431 11.43 -21.59 -0.55
CA GLY A 431 12.12 -20.96 -1.66
C GLY A 431 12.00 -21.74 -2.97
N GLU A 432 10.85 -22.31 -3.24
CA GLU A 432 10.54 -22.98 -4.50
C GLU A 432 10.50 -21.95 -5.63
N ARG A 433 11.04 -22.32 -6.78
CA ARG A 433 10.91 -21.51 -7.98
C ARG A 433 9.47 -21.63 -8.49
N ILE A 434 8.81 -20.48 -8.66
CA ILE A 434 7.43 -20.38 -9.15
C ILE A 434 7.37 -19.81 -10.56
N MET A 435 8.46 -19.23 -11.04
CA MET A 435 8.60 -18.72 -12.39
C MET A 435 10.01 -18.98 -12.86
N HIS A 436 10.15 -19.49 -14.09
CA HIS A 436 11.43 -19.74 -14.72
C HIS A 436 11.49 -19.08 -16.09
N ALA A 437 12.49 -18.22 -16.30
CA ALA A 437 12.73 -17.56 -17.59
C ALA A 437 11.46 -16.91 -18.21
N GLY A 438 10.63 -16.25 -17.40
CA GLY A 438 9.40 -15.63 -17.87
C GLY A 438 8.15 -16.51 -17.82
N ARG A 439 8.25 -17.80 -17.45
CA ARG A 439 7.13 -18.76 -17.47
C ARG A 439 6.74 -19.21 -16.07
N PHE A 440 5.46 -19.07 -15.73
CA PHE A 440 4.92 -19.49 -14.43
C PHE A 440 4.83 -21.02 -14.32
N GLU A 441 5.37 -21.60 -13.25
CA GLU A 441 5.50 -23.06 -13.06
C GLU A 441 4.25 -23.66 -12.36
N GLU A 442 3.04 -23.35 -12.86
CA GLU A 442 1.78 -23.75 -12.24
C GLU A 442 1.69 -25.24 -11.86
N PRO A 443 2.02 -26.22 -12.73
CA PRO A 443 1.86 -27.63 -12.38
C PRO A 443 2.66 -28.04 -11.13
N ALA A 444 3.87 -27.49 -10.95
CA ALA A 444 4.71 -27.77 -9.80
C ALA A 444 4.13 -27.16 -8.51
N ILE A 445 3.64 -25.92 -8.60
CA ILE A 445 3.03 -25.20 -7.47
C ILE A 445 1.73 -25.91 -7.05
N ARG A 446 0.87 -26.27 -8.01
CA ARG A 446 -0.37 -27.02 -7.73
C ARG A 446 -0.08 -28.36 -7.09
N ALA A 447 0.94 -29.07 -7.58
CA ALA A 447 1.37 -30.32 -6.97
C ALA A 447 1.77 -30.09 -5.52
N LEU A 448 2.57 -29.05 -5.21
CA LEU A 448 2.98 -28.68 -3.85
C LEU A 448 1.81 -28.34 -2.92
N LEU A 449 0.86 -27.53 -3.39
CA LEU A 449 -0.34 -27.16 -2.64
C LEU A 449 -1.23 -28.36 -2.29
N GLY A 450 -1.15 -29.45 -3.07
CA GLY A 450 -1.88 -30.69 -2.85
C GLY A 450 -1.13 -31.76 -2.04
N GLN A 451 0.07 -31.48 -1.50
CA GLN A 451 0.85 -32.45 -0.74
C GLN A 451 0.57 -32.39 0.77
N GLY A 452 1.13 -33.34 1.51
CA GLY A 452 1.08 -33.35 2.97
C GLY A 452 -0.26 -33.80 3.54
N PRO A 453 -0.36 -33.86 4.88
CA PRO A 453 -1.56 -34.33 5.58
C PRO A 453 -2.73 -33.33 5.52
N TYR A 454 -2.45 -32.04 5.29
CA TYR A 454 -3.43 -30.96 5.31
C TYR A 454 -3.23 -30.04 4.10
N PRO A 455 -3.64 -30.47 2.88
CA PRO A 455 -3.46 -29.71 1.65
C PRO A 455 -4.25 -28.40 1.66
N ALA A 456 -3.88 -27.47 0.78
CA ALA A 456 -4.61 -26.22 0.58
C ALA A 456 -6.05 -26.48 0.12
N ARG A 457 -7.02 -25.77 0.70
CA ARG A 457 -8.46 -25.97 0.42
C ARG A 457 -8.89 -25.37 -0.91
N ASP A 458 -8.26 -24.27 -1.34
CA ASP A 458 -8.52 -23.59 -2.61
C ASP A 458 -7.21 -23.27 -3.35
N PRO A 459 -6.54 -24.29 -3.95
CA PRO A 459 -5.29 -24.10 -4.66
C PRO A 459 -5.38 -23.11 -5.83
N ASP A 460 -6.55 -22.97 -6.46
CA ASP A 460 -6.75 -22.04 -7.58
C ASP A 460 -6.62 -20.59 -7.12
N ARG A 461 -7.17 -20.27 -5.94
CA ARG A 461 -6.98 -18.96 -5.30
C ARG A 461 -5.53 -18.71 -4.90
N ASN A 462 -4.83 -19.72 -4.36
CA ASN A 462 -3.41 -19.58 -4.06
C ASN A 462 -2.60 -19.25 -5.33
N LEU A 463 -2.86 -19.95 -6.44
CA LEU A 463 -2.21 -19.69 -7.72
C LEU A 463 -2.53 -18.29 -8.26
N ALA A 464 -3.78 -17.84 -8.13
CA ALA A 464 -4.18 -16.49 -8.55
C ALA A 464 -3.43 -15.39 -7.77
N ASP A 465 -3.35 -15.52 -6.44
CA ASP A 465 -2.65 -14.55 -5.60
C ASP A 465 -1.12 -14.58 -5.82
N LEU A 466 -0.51 -15.76 -6.05
CA LEU A 466 0.89 -15.87 -6.44
C LEU A 466 1.19 -15.15 -7.77
N ARG A 467 0.29 -15.26 -8.76
CA ARG A 467 0.43 -14.52 -10.03
C ARG A 467 0.32 -13.01 -9.79
N ALA A 468 -0.58 -12.56 -8.92
CA ALA A 468 -0.70 -11.16 -8.54
C ALA A 468 0.59 -10.62 -7.89
N GLN A 469 1.21 -11.40 -7.00
CA GLN A 469 2.51 -11.06 -6.39
C GLN A 469 3.66 -11.00 -7.42
N VAL A 470 3.69 -11.93 -8.38
CA VAL A 470 4.64 -11.89 -9.51
C VAL A 470 4.43 -10.62 -10.34
N ALA A 471 3.18 -10.25 -10.64
CA ALA A 471 2.87 -9.02 -11.39
C ALA A 471 3.33 -7.76 -10.65
N ALA A 472 3.12 -7.71 -9.33
CA ALA A 472 3.61 -6.63 -8.48
C ALA A 472 5.15 -6.53 -8.50
N CYS A 473 5.86 -7.66 -8.35
CA CYS A 473 7.32 -7.71 -8.45
C CYS A 473 7.82 -7.23 -9.82
N GLN A 474 7.20 -7.70 -10.90
CA GLN A 474 7.57 -7.33 -12.26
C GLN A 474 7.36 -5.83 -12.54
N MET A 475 6.29 -5.24 -11.98
CA MET A 475 6.08 -3.79 -12.03
C MET A 475 7.26 -3.05 -11.39
N GLY A 476 7.64 -3.45 -10.16
CA GLY A 476 8.76 -2.83 -9.44
C GLY A 476 10.07 -2.96 -10.20
N ALA A 477 10.31 -4.14 -10.79
CA ALA A 477 11.49 -4.42 -11.61
C ALA A 477 11.56 -3.51 -12.84
N ASN A 478 10.43 -3.27 -13.51
CA ASN A 478 10.38 -2.37 -14.66
C ASN A 478 10.67 -0.92 -14.26
N ALA A 479 10.09 -0.46 -13.16
CA ALA A 479 10.29 0.90 -12.67
C ALA A 479 11.73 1.15 -12.20
N LEU A 480 12.37 0.17 -11.54
CA LEU A 480 13.80 0.23 -11.21
C LEU A 480 14.67 0.29 -12.46
N ARG A 481 14.39 -0.51 -13.50
CA ARG A 481 15.11 -0.42 -14.78
C ARG A 481 14.89 0.92 -15.49
N ASP A 482 13.71 1.53 -15.37
CA ASP A 482 13.44 2.87 -15.88
C ASP A 482 14.23 3.95 -15.13
N LEU A 483 14.35 3.81 -13.81
CA LEU A 483 15.13 4.70 -12.96
C LEU A 483 16.63 4.57 -13.24
N ALA A 484 17.15 3.34 -13.38
CA ALA A 484 18.53 3.09 -13.75
C ALA A 484 18.89 3.65 -15.14
N ARG A 485 17.96 3.58 -16.10
CA ARG A 485 18.11 4.24 -17.42
C ARG A 485 18.15 5.77 -17.33
N GLU A 486 17.52 6.36 -16.31
CA GLU A 486 17.45 7.80 -16.10
C GLU A 486 18.69 8.34 -15.38
N TRP A 487 19.02 7.74 -14.24
CA TRP A 487 20.05 8.25 -13.33
C TRP A 487 21.43 7.63 -13.60
N GLY A 488 21.45 6.47 -14.24
CA GLY A 488 22.61 5.58 -14.34
C GLY A 488 22.60 4.54 -13.21
N GLU A 489 23.00 3.32 -13.54
CA GLU A 489 23.05 2.17 -12.62
C GLU A 489 23.84 2.49 -11.35
N ASP A 490 25.06 3.02 -11.50
CA ASP A 490 25.94 3.34 -10.37
C ASP A 490 25.34 4.42 -9.44
N ALA A 491 24.58 5.37 -10.00
CA ALA A 491 23.96 6.42 -9.21
C ALA A 491 22.82 5.83 -8.38
N VAL A 492 21.96 4.98 -8.97
CA VAL A 492 20.89 4.30 -8.24
C VAL A 492 21.46 3.48 -7.09
N GLN A 493 22.49 2.66 -7.34
CA GLN A 493 23.13 1.85 -6.29
C GLN A 493 23.78 2.71 -5.20
N ALA A 494 24.47 3.80 -5.56
CA ALA A 494 25.06 4.71 -4.58
C ALA A 494 23.98 5.36 -3.69
N TYR A 495 22.86 5.80 -4.27
CA TYR A 495 21.77 6.40 -3.51
C TYR A 495 20.99 5.39 -2.66
N MET A 496 20.89 4.12 -3.06
CA MET A 496 20.42 3.06 -2.16
C MET A 496 21.31 2.98 -0.91
N GLY A 497 22.63 3.06 -1.07
CA GLY A 497 23.58 3.14 0.04
C GLY A 497 23.37 4.38 0.92
N HIS A 498 23.30 5.57 0.32
CA HIS A 498 23.08 6.82 1.06
C HIS A 498 21.77 6.83 1.86
N VAL A 499 20.71 6.21 1.34
CA VAL A 499 19.41 6.06 2.04
C VAL A 499 19.52 5.14 3.27
N LEU A 500 20.32 4.08 3.18
CA LEU A 500 20.59 3.21 4.33
C LEU A 500 21.43 3.94 5.39
N ASP A 501 22.45 4.68 4.97
CA ASP A 501 23.33 5.43 5.87
C ASP A 501 22.57 6.56 6.59
N ASP A 502 21.61 7.20 5.93
CA ASP A 502 20.76 8.22 6.52
C ASP A 502 19.84 7.64 7.61
N ALA A 503 19.16 6.53 7.33
CA ALA A 503 18.31 5.85 8.29
C ALA A 503 19.09 5.33 9.51
N GLU A 504 20.33 4.87 9.30
CA GLU A 504 21.26 4.53 10.38
C GLU A 504 21.53 5.75 11.28
N GLU A 505 21.90 6.89 10.69
CA GLU A 505 22.23 8.10 11.46
C GLU A 505 21.03 8.64 12.25
N GLN A 506 19.82 8.63 11.68
CA GLN A 506 18.60 9.02 12.40
C GLN A 506 18.32 8.11 13.59
N THR A 507 18.51 6.79 13.42
CA THR A 507 18.37 5.85 14.54
C THR A 507 19.45 6.09 15.60
N ARG A 508 20.69 6.36 15.21
CA ARG A 508 21.78 6.74 16.14
C ARG A 508 21.45 8.00 16.94
N ALA A 509 20.81 9.00 16.32
CA ALA A 509 20.41 10.23 16.97
C ALA A 509 19.35 10.00 18.07
N VAL A 510 18.43 9.05 17.85
CA VAL A 510 17.47 8.61 18.87
C VAL A 510 18.18 7.86 20.00
N ILE A 511 19.04 6.89 19.67
CA ILE A 511 19.77 6.08 20.65
C ILE A 511 20.55 6.97 21.63
N ALA A 512 21.14 8.06 21.16
CA ALA A 512 21.89 9.01 22.00
C ALA A 512 21.05 9.62 23.15
N LYS A 513 19.72 9.64 23.02
CA LYS A 513 18.77 10.17 24.01
C LYS A 513 18.17 9.09 24.91
N LEU A 514 18.31 7.81 24.54
CA LEU A 514 17.73 6.69 25.29
C LEU A 514 18.52 6.40 26.58
N SER A 515 17.85 5.72 27.50
CA SER A 515 18.44 5.20 28.73
C SER A 515 18.31 3.68 28.74
N ASP A 516 19.12 3.02 29.56
CA ASP A 516 18.99 1.60 29.81
C ASP A 516 17.60 1.29 30.38
N GLY A 517 17.10 0.11 30.03
CA GLY A 517 15.76 -0.32 30.42
C GLY A 517 15.60 -1.82 30.39
N SER A 518 14.64 -2.32 31.17
CA SER A 518 14.28 -3.73 31.12
C SER A 518 12.82 -3.92 31.48
N PHE A 519 12.18 -4.89 30.85
CA PHE A 519 10.81 -5.24 31.16
C PHE A 519 10.62 -6.75 31.03
N THR A 520 9.72 -7.28 31.85
CA THR A 520 9.32 -8.69 31.84
C THR A 520 7.82 -8.75 31.69
N HIS A 521 7.37 -9.48 30.69
CA HIS A 521 5.97 -9.63 30.34
C HIS A 521 5.58 -11.10 30.39
N GLU A 522 4.53 -11.40 31.17
CA GLU A 522 3.90 -12.72 31.19
C GLU A 522 2.75 -12.74 30.17
N MET A 523 2.72 -13.77 29.33
CA MET A 523 1.64 -14.03 28.36
C MET A 523 0.50 -14.82 29.00
N ASP A 524 -0.66 -14.90 28.34
CA ASP A 524 -1.83 -15.62 28.86
C ASP A 524 -1.59 -17.11 29.14
N ASP A 525 -0.67 -17.77 28.43
CA ASP A 525 -0.30 -19.18 28.61
C ASP A 525 0.81 -19.40 29.67
N GLY A 526 1.26 -18.32 30.32
CA GLY A 526 2.32 -18.31 31.33
C GLY A 526 3.73 -18.22 30.77
N ALA A 527 3.91 -18.11 29.44
CA ALA A 527 5.23 -17.83 28.88
C ALA A 527 5.72 -16.43 29.30
N ILE A 528 7.03 -16.31 29.50
CA ILE A 528 7.70 -15.06 29.85
C ILE A 528 8.47 -14.55 28.64
N ILE A 529 8.21 -13.29 28.27
CA ILE A 529 9.04 -12.49 27.37
C ILE A 529 9.83 -11.51 28.23
N GLN A 530 11.15 -11.51 28.09
CA GLN A 530 12.02 -10.60 28.81
C GLN A 530 12.90 -9.86 27.82
N VAL A 531 13.01 -8.54 27.99
CA VAL A 531 13.92 -7.71 27.21
C VAL A 531 14.75 -6.82 28.13
N ARG A 532 16.04 -6.73 27.83
CA ARG A 532 16.95 -5.73 28.39
C ARG A 532 17.53 -4.91 27.25
N ILE A 533 17.41 -3.59 27.36
CA ILE A 533 17.96 -2.63 26.40
C ILE A 533 19.12 -1.93 27.10
N SER A 534 20.33 -2.11 26.56
CA SER A 534 21.55 -1.45 27.04
C SER A 534 22.03 -0.45 26.00
N VAL A 535 22.25 0.79 26.41
CA VAL A 535 22.55 1.91 25.51
C VAL A 535 23.98 2.39 25.71
N ASP A 536 24.80 2.27 24.66
CA ASP A 536 26.07 2.96 24.60
C ASP A 536 25.87 4.32 23.93
N ARG A 537 25.80 5.37 24.74
CA ARG A 537 25.63 6.75 24.26
C ARG A 537 26.86 7.30 23.53
N GLN A 538 28.07 6.80 23.83
CA GLN A 538 29.29 7.26 23.16
C GLN A 538 29.37 6.70 21.74
N MET A 539 29.13 5.39 21.59
CA MET A 539 29.09 4.74 20.28
C MET A 539 27.76 4.93 19.55
N ARG A 540 26.74 5.49 20.22
CA ARG A 540 25.35 5.62 19.73
C ARG A 540 24.83 4.28 19.21
N LYS A 541 24.98 3.23 20.03
CA LYS A 541 24.55 1.85 19.74
C LYS A 541 23.69 1.31 20.88
N ALA A 542 22.78 0.39 20.56
CA ALA A 542 21.96 -0.28 21.55
C ALA A 542 22.04 -1.80 21.41
N VAL A 543 22.05 -2.50 22.54
CA VAL A 543 21.91 -3.96 22.61
C VAL A 543 20.51 -4.26 23.12
N ILE A 544 19.73 -5.02 22.34
CA ILE A 544 18.39 -5.49 22.69
C ILE A 544 18.52 -6.98 22.96
N ASP A 545 18.56 -7.33 24.24
CA ASP A 545 18.83 -8.68 24.72
C ASP A 545 17.55 -9.34 25.25
N PHE A 546 17.12 -10.40 24.57
CA PHE A 546 15.96 -11.21 24.94
C PHE A 546 16.32 -12.42 25.83
N THR A 547 17.54 -12.50 26.35
CA THR A 547 17.95 -13.53 27.31
C THR A 547 17.06 -13.51 28.55
N GLY A 548 16.56 -14.69 28.94
CA GLY A 548 15.55 -14.86 30.00
C GLY A 548 14.14 -15.10 29.47
N THR A 549 13.90 -14.85 28.18
CA THR A 549 12.67 -15.27 27.50
C THR A 549 12.53 -16.79 27.53
N SER A 550 11.30 -17.27 27.68
CA SER A 550 10.97 -18.69 27.80
C SER A 550 11.50 -19.52 26.64
N ALA A 551 11.80 -20.80 26.92
CA ALA A 551 12.09 -21.77 25.87
C ALA A 551 10.92 -21.90 24.89
N GLN A 552 11.20 -22.38 23.66
CA GLN A 552 10.16 -22.71 22.71
C GLN A 552 9.10 -23.64 23.33
N ARG A 553 7.86 -23.47 22.92
CA ARG A 553 6.68 -24.09 23.52
C ARG A 553 6.12 -25.15 22.58
N LEU A 554 5.44 -26.15 23.15
CA LEU A 554 4.62 -27.12 22.39
C LEU A 554 3.24 -26.54 22.07
N THR A 555 3.24 -25.31 21.57
CA THR A 555 2.09 -24.51 21.13
C THR A 555 2.50 -23.72 19.90
N ASN A 556 1.58 -22.95 19.32
CA ASN A 556 1.82 -22.12 18.15
C ASN A 556 2.29 -20.69 18.45
N PHE A 557 2.52 -20.36 19.72
CA PHE A 557 2.96 -19.05 20.18
C PHE A 557 4.45 -18.77 19.91
N ASN A 558 5.17 -19.69 19.28
CA ASN A 558 6.58 -19.46 18.96
C ASN A 558 6.70 -18.43 17.84
N ALA A 559 7.35 -17.31 18.09
CA ALA A 559 7.64 -16.29 17.09
C ALA A 559 8.99 -16.58 16.43
N PRO A 560 9.05 -16.75 15.10
CA PRO A 560 10.30 -16.84 14.37
C PRO A 560 11.20 -15.62 14.61
N ARG A 561 12.52 -15.81 14.56
CA ARG A 561 13.49 -14.71 14.73
C ARG A 561 13.20 -13.48 13.84
N PRO A 562 12.79 -13.64 12.55
CA PRO A 562 12.40 -12.51 11.71
C PRO A 562 11.27 -11.65 12.30
N VAL A 563 10.28 -12.25 12.98
CA VAL A 563 9.18 -11.53 13.67
C VAL A 563 9.74 -10.68 14.81
N THR A 564 10.67 -11.21 15.60
CA THR A 564 11.32 -10.48 16.69
C THR A 564 12.14 -9.30 16.16
N GLN A 565 12.86 -9.48 15.05
CA GLN A 565 13.60 -8.39 14.39
C GLN A 565 12.65 -7.30 13.87
N ALA A 566 11.50 -7.68 13.32
CA ALA A 566 10.46 -6.75 12.86
C ALA A 566 9.91 -5.89 14.01
N ALA A 567 9.63 -6.51 15.17
CA ALA A 567 9.17 -5.80 16.36
C ALA A 567 10.20 -4.78 16.87
N VAL A 568 11.49 -5.13 16.87
CA VAL A 568 12.58 -4.19 17.23
C VAL A 568 12.68 -3.05 16.22
N LEU A 569 12.68 -3.36 14.92
CA LEU A 569 12.74 -2.37 13.85
C LEU A 569 11.59 -1.35 13.97
N TYR A 570 10.37 -1.85 14.13
CA TYR A 570 9.18 -1.02 14.30
C TYR A 570 9.27 -0.13 15.55
N ALA A 571 9.62 -0.71 16.71
CA ALA A 571 9.68 0.05 17.96
C ALA A 571 10.69 1.21 17.87
N PHE A 572 11.89 0.95 17.33
CA PHE A 572 12.91 2.00 17.17
C PHE A 572 12.51 3.03 16.11
N ARG A 573 11.84 2.64 15.01
CA ARG A 573 11.32 3.60 14.03
C ARG A 573 10.26 4.53 14.60
N CYS A 574 9.39 4.04 15.49
CA CYS A 574 8.38 4.85 16.15
C CYS A 574 8.98 5.95 17.04
N LEU A 575 10.23 5.78 17.50
CA LEU A 575 10.94 6.79 18.29
C LEU A 575 11.64 7.85 17.43
N VAL A 576 11.78 7.60 16.13
CA VAL A 576 12.40 8.54 15.18
C VAL A 576 11.36 9.57 14.74
N ASP A 577 11.54 10.81 15.21
CA ASP A 577 10.71 11.98 14.88
C ASP A 577 11.15 12.63 13.56
N SER A 578 11.26 11.81 12.51
CA SER A 578 11.54 12.25 11.14
C SER A 578 10.90 11.31 10.13
N ASP A 579 10.57 11.84 8.96
CA ASP A 579 9.93 11.08 7.88
C ASP A 579 10.98 10.31 7.06
N ILE A 580 11.60 9.29 7.67
CA ILE A 580 12.50 8.38 6.98
C ILE A 580 11.77 7.10 6.55
N PRO A 581 12.12 6.53 5.36
CA PRO A 581 11.72 5.19 4.99
C PRO A 581 12.15 4.18 6.05
N LEU A 582 11.29 3.19 6.32
CA LEU A 582 11.68 2.08 7.16
C LEU A 582 12.53 1.09 6.34
N ASN A 583 13.83 1.04 6.61
CA ASN A 583 14.77 0.26 5.82
C ASN A 583 15.81 -0.45 6.70
N ALA A 584 16.70 -1.24 6.10
CA ALA A 584 17.70 -2.02 6.83
C ALA A 584 18.73 -1.16 7.60
N GLY A 585 18.90 0.12 7.22
CA GLY A 585 19.77 1.08 7.89
C GLY A 585 19.41 1.30 9.36
N CYS A 586 18.11 1.28 9.68
CA CYS A 586 17.61 1.41 11.05
C CYS A 586 18.11 0.30 11.99
N LEU A 587 18.49 -0.88 11.46
CA LEU A 587 18.98 -2.00 12.26
C LEU A 587 20.49 -1.96 12.49
N ARG A 588 21.27 -1.24 11.66
CA ARG A 588 22.74 -1.21 11.74
C ARG A 588 23.31 -0.76 13.10
N PRO A 589 22.72 0.20 13.84
CA PRO A 589 23.22 0.57 15.16
C PRO A 589 22.70 -0.31 16.30
N LEU A 590 21.90 -1.34 15.99
CA LEU A 590 21.26 -2.22 16.96
C LEU A 590 21.90 -3.61 16.94
N THR A 591 22.18 -4.16 18.11
CA THR A 591 22.56 -5.57 18.27
C THR A 591 21.40 -6.30 18.91
N ILE A 592 20.81 -7.25 18.19
CA ILE A 592 19.65 -8.02 18.65
C ILE A 592 20.11 -9.41 19.08
N VAL A 593 19.95 -9.73 20.37
CA VAL A 593 20.32 -11.03 20.94
C VAL A 593 19.04 -11.81 21.22
N VAL A 594 18.82 -12.88 20.45
CA VAL A 594 17.67 -13.79 20.62
C VAL A 594 18.18 -15.22 20.75
N PRO A 595 18.13 -15.83 21.94
CA PRO A 595 18.64 -17.18 22.16
C PRO A 595 17.94 -18.20 21.25
N GLU A 596 18.71 -19.03 20.54
CA GLU A 596 18.18 -20.12 19.71
C GLU A 596 17.43 -21.15 20.56
N GLY A 597 16.28 -21.64 20.08
CA GLY A 597 15.39 -22.53 20.83
C GLY A 597 14.56 -21.82 21.91
N SER A 598 14.56 -20.48 21.95
CA SER A 598 13.61 -19.70 22.74
C SER A 598 12.28 -19.54 22.02
N LEU A 599 11.26 -19.05 22.72
CA LEU A 599 9.96 -18.66 22.17
C LEU A 599 10.09 -17.71 20.97
N LEU A 600 11.14 -16.88 20.93
CA LEU A 600 11.37 -15.83 19.94
C LEU A 600 12.38 -16.21 18.85
N ASN A 601 12.90 -17.43 18.90
CA ASN A 601 13.79 -18.02 17.89
C ASN A 601 13.67 -19.56 17.93
N PRO A 602 12.47 -20.11 17.61
CA PRO A 602 12.20 -21.54 17.70
C PRO A 602 12.94 -22.34 16.63
N LYS A 603 13.17 -23.62 16.93
CA LYS A 603 13.67 -24.58 15.93
C LYS A 603 12.53 -25.37 15.30
N ALA A 604 12.73 -25.79 14.06
CA ALA A 604 11.84 -26.74 13.40
C ALA A 604 11.65 -28.01 14.26
N PRO A 605 10.44 -28.62 14.30
CA PRO A 605 9.25 -28.30 13.52
C PRO A 605 8.16 -27.52 14.31
N ALA A 606 8.54 -26.59 15.20
CA ALA A 606 7.58 -25.83 16.00
C ALA A 606 6.44 -25.17 15.19
N ALA A 607 5.24 -25.15 15.76
CA ALA A 607 4.14 -24.30 15.26
C ALA A 607 4.44 -22.82 15.58
N VAL A 608 4.06 -21.90 14.67
CA VAL A 608 4.43 -20.48 14.75
C VAL A 608 3.32 -19.48 14.47
N VAL A 609 2.12 -19.94 14.07
CA VAL A 609 1.09 -19.04 13.54
C VAL A 609 0.67 -17.95 14.56
N ALA A 610 0.53 -18.32 15.84
CA ALA A 610 0.24 -17.35 16.90
C ALA A 610 1.46 -16.50 17.28
N GLY A 611 2.67 -16.95 16.96
CA GLY A 611 3.91 -16.18 17.09
C GLY A 611 3.88 -14.88 16.30
N ASN A 612 3.38 -14.93 15.06
CA ASN A 612 3.26 -13.77 14.17
C ASN A 612 2.22 -12.75 14.66
N VAL A 613 1.11 -13.21 15.23
CA VAL A 613 -0.07 -12.36 15.48
C VAL A 613 -0.34 -12.03 16.95
N GLU A 614 0.16 -12.84 17.89
CA GLU A 614 -0.01 -12.62 19.34
C GLU A 614 1.33 -12.33 20.02
N THR A 615 2.32 -13.20 19.86
CA THR A 615 3.63 -13.04 20.51
C THR A 615 4.35 -11.77 20.02
N SER A 616 4.22 -11.43 18.74
CA SER A 616 4.78 -10.20 18.16
C SER A 616 4.23 -8.91 18.82
N GLN A 617 2.94 -8.89 19.16
CA GLN A 617 2.29 -7.80 19.89
C GLN A 617 2.88 -7.67 21.29
N ALA A 618 2.98 -8.80 22.00
CA ALA A 618 3.55 -8.86 23.33
C ALA A 618 5.03 -8.44 23.37
N VAL A 619 5.84 -8.85 22.38
CA VAL A 619 7.24 -8.40 22.23
C VAL A 619 7.29 -6.88 22.06
N THR A 620 6.42 -6.33 21.21
CA THR A 620 6.40 -4.88 20.93
C THR A 620 6.01 -4.08 22.18
N ASP A 621 4.94 -4.47 22.88
CA ASP A 621 4.57 -3.88 24.18
C ASP A 621 5.73 -3.93 25.18
N THR A 622 6.45 -5.06 25.23
CA THR A 622 7.58 -5.28 26.15
C THR A 622 8.76 -4.36 25.82
N ILE A 623 9.06 -4.14 24.54
CA ILE A 623 10.10 -3.20 24.11
C ILE A 623 9.74 -1.77 24.50
N PHE A 624 8.52 -1.31 24.19
CA PHE A 624 8.10 0.05 24.55
C PHE A 624 8.05 0.28 26.06
N ALA A 625 7.64 -0.72 26.82
CA ALA A 625 7.65 -0.66 28.29
C ALA A 625 9.07 -0.59 28.85
N ALA A 626 10.02 -1.37 28.30
CA ALA A 626 11.42 -1.29 28.68
C ALA A 626 12.02 0.09 28.37
N LEU A 627 11.61 0.72 27.27
CA LEU A 627 12.01 2.08 26.90
C LEU A 627 11.29 3.17 27.72
N GLY A 628 10.22 2.83 28.46
CA GLY A 628 9.38 3.80 29.15
C GLY A 628 8.63 4.74 28.21
N ALA A 629 8.30 4.30 26.99
CA ALA A 629 7.83 5.19 25.92
C ALA A 629 6.30 5.16 25.71
N LEU A 630 5.65 4.02 25.96
CA LEU A 630 4.23 3.81 25.68
C LEU A 630 3.62 2.82 26.67
N ALA A 631 2.39 3.06 27.12
CA ALA A 631 1.58 2.04 27.79
C ALA A 631 1.21 0.90 26.82
N ALA A 632 0.84 -0.27 27.35
CA ALA A 632 0.50 -1.38 26.47
C ALA A 632 -0.70 -1.03 25.58
N CYS A 633 -0.63 -1.38 24.30
CA CYS A 633 -1.83 -1.42 23.46
C CYS A 633 -2.68 -2.64 23.82
N GLN A 634 -3.74 -2.91 23.05
CA GLN A 634 -4.55 -4.12 23.20
C GLN A 634 -3.74 -5.43 23.22
N GLY A 635 -2.50 -5.44 22.71
CA GLY A 635 -1.56 -6.55 22.87
C GLY A 635 -1.95 -7.86 22.18
N THR A 636 -2.90 -7.83 21.26
CA THR A 636 -3.43 -8.96 20.47
C THR A 636 -3.96 -8.45 19.14
N MET A 637 -3.96 -9.29 18.10
CA MET A 637 -4.63 -8.98 16.83
C MET A 637 -6.08 -9.50 16.78
N ASN A 638 -6.55 -10.21 17.82
CA ASN A 638 -7.89 -10.80 17.92
C ASN A 638 -8.28 -11.56 16.64
N ASN A 639 -7.46 -12.53 16.26
CA ASN A 639 -7.62 -13.25 15.01
C ASN A 639 -8.90 -14.08 15.05
N LEU A 640 -9.77 -13.85 14.09
CA LEU A 640 -10.96 -14.64 13.83
C LEU A 640 -10.82 -15.28 12.45
N THR A 641 -10.79 -16.60 12.43
CA THR A 641 -10.94 -17.38 11.20
C THR A 641 -12.20 -18.19 11.24
N PHE A 642 -12.84 -18.35 10.08
CA PHE A 642 -13.93 -19.27 9.94
C PHE A 642 -14.01 -19.83 8.53
N GLY A 643 -14.66 -20.97 8.41
CA GLY A 643 -14.88 -21.55 7.09
C GLY A 643 -15.39 -22.98 7.10
N ASN A 644 -15.40 -23.54 5.90
CA ASN A 644 -15.70 -24.93 5.59
C ASN A 644 -14.96 -25.31 4.29
N GLU A 645 -15.41 -26.35 3.58
CA GLU A 645 -14.78 -26.76 2.30
C GLU A 645 -14.88 -25.68 1.22
N ALA A 646 -15.96 -24.90 1.19
CA ALA A 646 -16.22 -23.90 0.15
C ALA A 646 -15.76 -22.48 0.51
N TYR A 647 -15.71 -22.14 1.80
CA TYR A 647 -15.40 -20.79 2.27
C TYR A 647 -14.26 -20.80 3.27
N GLN A 648 -13.30 -19.89 3.12
CA GLN A 648 -12.24 -19.65 4.08
C GLN A 648 -12.10 -18.13 4.27
N TYR A 649 -12.20 -17.67 5.51
CA TYR A 649 -12.09 -16.26 5.88
C TYR A 649 -11.15 -16.08 7.05
N TYR A 650 -10.39 -15.01 7.00
CA TYR A 650 -9.49 -14.56 8.06
C TYR A 650 -9.65 -13.05 8.27
N GLU A 651 -9.78 -12.64 9.54
CA GLU A 651 -9.85 -11.25 9.99
C GLU A 651 -9.03 -11.04 11.26
N THR A 652 -8.32 -9.91 11.34
CA THR A 652 -7.83 -9.35 12.61
C THR A 652 -8.80 -8.27 13.06
N ILE A 653 -9.06 -8.17 14.37
CA ILE A 653 -10.00 -7.20 14.93
C ILE A 653 -9.24 -6.18 15.78
N CYS A 654 -9.46 -4.90 15.52
CA CYS A 654 -8.81 -3.79 16.20
C CYS A 654 -9.22 -3.65 17.67
N GLY A 655 -8.55 -2.75 18.40
CA GLY A 655 -8.87 -2.49 19.81
C GLY A 655 -8.30 -1.16 20.28
N GLY A 656 -7.98 -1.07 21.56
CA GLY A 656 -7.45 0.16 22.15
C GLY A 656 -5.93 0.31 21.97
N ALA A 657 -5.47 1.51 21.59
CA ALA A 657 -4.06 1.88 21.66
C ALA A 657 -3.67 2.35 23.07
N GLY A 658 -2.42 2.11 23.46
CA GLY A 658 -1.86 2.59 24.72
C GLY A 658 -1.67 4.11 24.71
N ALA A 659 -1.81 4.73 25.87
CA ALA A 659 -1.49 6.14 26.06
C ALA A 659 0.03 6.39 26.20
N GLY A 660 0.46 7.61 25.89
CA GLY A 660 1.84 8.05 26.03
C GLY A 660 1.99 9.29 26.90
N PRO A 661 3.21 9.85 26.99
CA PRO A 661 3.53 10.96 27.90
C PRO A 661 2.75 12.25 27.63
N GLU A 662 2.27 12.45 26.41
CA GLU A 662 1.62 13.69 25.98
C GLU A 662 0.35 13.44 25.15
N PHE A 663 -0.12 12.18 25.07
CA PHE A 663 -1.23 11.81 24.20
C PHE A 663 -2.09 10.68 24.78
N VAL A 664 -3.38 10.75 24.47
CA VAL A 664 -4.36 9.69 24.78
C VAL A 664 -4.25 8.55 23.77
N GLY A 665 -4.60 7.34 24.19
CA GLY A 665 -4.70 6.20 23.28
C GLY A 665 -5.89 6.34 22.32
N ALA A 666 -5.69 6.03 21.05
CA ALA A 666 -6.76 5.97 20.07
C ALA A 666 -7.64 4.71 20.27
N SER A 667 -8.96 4.87 20.19
CA SER A 667 -9.93 3.78 20.27
C SER A 667 -10.16 3.11 18.91
N ALA A 668 -10.45 1.82 18.90
CA ALA A 668 -10.86 1.05 17.72
C ALA A 668 -9.88 1.12 16.54
N VAL A 669 -8.57 1.10 16.80
CA VAL A 669 -7.52 1.12 15.78
C VAL A 669 -6.63 -0.12 15.86
N HIS A 670 -6.08 -0.53 14.72
CA HIS A 670 -5.00 -1.49 14.71
C HIS A 670 -3.72 -0.87 15.26
N THR A 671 -2.93 -1.67 15.96
CA THR A 671 -1.73 -1.24 16.66
C THR A 671 -0.58 -2.19 16.39
N HIS A 672 0.63 -1.64 16.46
CA HIS A 672 1.89 -2.36 16.37
C HIS A 672 2.02 -3.22 15.12
N MET A 673 1.96 -4.54 15.26
CA MET A 673 2.38 -5.50 14.24
C MET A 673 1.34 -5.72 13.13
N THR A 674 0.23 -4.98 13.15
CA THR A 674 -0.82 -5.00 12.12
C THR A 674 -1.33 -3.59 11.84
N ASN A 675 -1.73 -3.36 10.60
CA ASN A 675 -2.43 -2.15 10.15
C ASN A 675 -3.42 -2.50 9.01
N SER A 676 -3.99 -3.71 9.05
CA SER A 676 -4.91 -4.18 8.02
C SER A 676 -6.24 -3.43 8.06
N ARG A 677 -6.93 -3.36 6.93
CA ARG A 677 -8.33 -2.91 6.90
C ARG A 677 -9.24 -4.02 7.40
N LEU A 678 -10.38 -3.61 7.96
CA LEU A 678 -11.52 -4.50 8.10
C LEU A 678 -12.09 -4.80 6.71
N THR A 679 -12.63 -6.00 6.51
CA THR A 679 -13.49 -6.25 5.36
C THR A 679 -14.78 -5.45 5.51
N ASP A 680 -15.15 -4.69 4.48
CA ASP A 680 -16.42 -3.97 4.47
C ASP A 680 -17.60 -4.91 4.79
N PRO A 681 -18.53 -4.55 5.69
CA PRO A 681 -19.66 -5.40 6.04
C PRO A 681 -20.47 -5.90 4.83
N GLU A 682 -20.70 -5.06 3.82
CA GLU A 682 -21.46 -5.47 2.64
C GLU A 682 -20.68 -6.49 1.80
N VAL A 683 -19.36 -6.28 1.65
CA VAL A 683 -18.48 -7.24 0.96
C VAL A 683 -18.41 -8.57 1.73
N LEU A 684 -18.33 -8.52 3.06
CA LEU A 684 -18.29 -9.71 3.92
C LEU A 684 -19.59 -10.52 3.80
N GLU A 685 -20.74 -9.89 3.94
CA GLU A 685 -22.06 -10.54 3.84
C GLU A 685 -22.38 -11.04 2.43
N TRP A 686 -21.83 -10.39 1.42
CA TRP A 686 -21.95 -10.79 0.03
C TRP A 686 -21.13 -12.06 -0.27
N ARG A 687 -19.87 -12.10 0.18
CA ARG A 687 -18.92 -13.16 -0.17
C ARG A 687 -19.01 -14.38 0.75
N PHE A 688 -19.49 -14.20 1.96
CA PHE A 688 -19.52 -15.25 2.97
C PHE A 688 -20.91 -15.37 3.58
N PRO A 689 -21.34 -16.59 3.95
CA PRO A 689 -22.65 -16.84 4.56
C PRO A 689 -22.66 -16.42 6.04
N VAL A 690 -22.39 -15.14 6.30
CA VAL A 690 -22.42 -14.51 7.63
C VAL A 690 -23.19 -13.19 7.55
N LEU A 691 -23.65 -12.69 8.69
CA LEU A 691 -24.26 -11.36 8.84
C LEU A 691 -23.55 -10.60 9.95
N VAL A 692 -23.21 -9.35 9.70
CA VAL A 692 -22.66 -8.43 10.70
C VAL A 692 -23.81 -7.91 11.55
N ARG A 693 -23.86 -8.33 12.82
CA ARG A 693 -24.86 -7.84 13.78
C ARG A 693 -24.42 -6.57 14.48
N GLU A 694 -23.14 -6.50 14.81
CA GLU A 694 -22.56 -5.37 15.53
C GLU A 694 -21.09 -5.20 15.15
N PHE A 695 -20.71 -3.95 14.93
CA PHE A 695 -19.32 -3.52 14.98
C PHE A 695 -19.24 -2.12 15.58
N GLY A 696 -18.82 -2.00 16.83
CA GLY A 696 -18.89 -0.76 17.59
C GLY A 696 -17.81 -0.62 18.65
N VAL A 697 -17.59 0.61 19.13
CA VAL A 697 -16.58 0.90 20.18
C VAL A 697 -17.05 0.36 21.53
N ARG A 698 -16.19 -0.39 22.22
CA ARG A 698 -16.43 -0.92 23.57
C ARG A 698 -16.09 0.15 24.63
N GLN A 699 -16.99 1.09 24.80
CA GLN A 699 -16.81 2.26 25.66
C GLN A 699 -16.41 1.89 27.10
N GLY A 700 -15.38 2.56 27.63
CA GLY A 700 -14.90 2.37 29.00
C GLY A 700 -14.02 1.13 29.21
N SER A 701 -13.49 0.54 28.14
CA SER A 701 -12.52 -0.55 28.21
C SER A 701 -11.07 -0.06 28.33
N GLY A 702 -10.78 1.19 27.97
CA GLY A 702 -9.47 1.83 28.09
C GLY A 702 -9.03 2.08 29.53
N GLY A 703 -7.74 1.90 29.78
CA GLY A 703 -7.09 2.18 31.06
C GLY A 703 -7.13 3.67 31.40
N GLN A 704 -7.32 3.99 32.68
CA GLN A 704 -7.42 5.35 33.19
C GLN A 704 -6.04 5.93 33.50
N GLY A 705 -5.89 7.24 33.41
CA GLY A 705 -4.67 7.95 33.78
C GLY A 705 -4.83 9.45 33.60
N GLN A 706 -3.73 10.20 33.68
CA GLN A 706 -3.67 11.57 33.18
C GLN A 706 -4.04 11.60 31.69
N PHE A 707 -3.51 10.65 30.93
CA PHE A 707 -3.94 10.36 29.57
C PHE A 707 -4.56 8.96 29.53
N PRO A 708 -5.86 8.83 29.22
CA PRO A 708 -6.50 7.52 29.12
C PRO A 708 -6.01 6.74 27.89
N GLY A 709 -5.98 5.42 28.00
CA GLY A 709 -5.81 4.52 26.85
C GLY A 709 -7.10 4.42 26.03
N GLY A 710 -6.96 3.94 24.79
CA GLY A 710 -8.07 3.81 23.86
C GLY A 710 -9.01 2.66 24.23
N ASP A 711 -10.26 2.77 23.82
CA ASP A 711 -11.26 1.72 23.95
C ASP A 711 -11.13 0.65 22.85
N GLY A 712 -11.44 -0.59 23.22
CA GLY A 712 -11.59 -1.72 22.30
C GLY A 712 -12.85 -1.64 21.45
N VAL A 713 -13.24 -2.77 20.85
CA VAL A 713 -14.45 -2.91 20.02
C VAL A 713 -15.27 -4.13 20.39
N ILE A 714 -16.53 -4.14 19.97
CA ILE A 714 -17.43 -5.29 19.96
C ILE A 714 -17.66 -5.68 18.50
N ARG A 715 -17.39 -6.93 18.14
CA ARG A 715 -17.60 -7.50 16.80
C ARG A 715 -18.51 -8.72 16.92
N ALA A 716 -19.68 -8.69 16.29
CA ALA A 716 -20.66 -9.79 16.32
C ALA A 716 -21.04 -10.27 14.91
N LEU A 717 -20.82 -11.56 14.65
CA LEU A 717 -21.09 -12.21 13.35
C LEU A 717 -22.04 -13.38 13.53
N THR A 718 -23.21 -13.34 12.89
CA THR A 718 -24.16 -14.46 12.82
C THR A 718 -23.87 -15.32 11.61
N PHE A 719 -23.77 -16.63 11.79
CA PHE A 719 -23.48 -17.58 10.73
C PHE A 719 -24.78 -18.06 10.06
N ARG A 720 -24.74 -18.26 8.74
CA ARG A 720 -25.88 -18.75 7.94
C ARG A 720 -25.68 -20.18 7.41
N GLN A 721 -24.50 -20.74 7.60
CA GLN A 721 -24.15 -22.12 7.26
C GLN A 721 -23.30 -22.74 8.36
N PRO A 722 -23.28 -24.08 8.48
CA PRO A 722 -22.37 -24.77 9.38
C PRO A 722 -20.91 -24.47 9.05
N MET A 723 -20.15 -23.99 10.04
CA MET A 723 -18.74 -23.58 9.87
C MET A 723 -17.88 -23.95 11.08
N ASP A 724 -16.60 -24.20 10.82
CA ASP A 724 -15.56 -24.20 11.85
C ASP A 724 -15.12 -22.76 12.08
N VAL A 725 -15.07 -22.34 13.34
CA VAL A 725 -14.55 -21.05 13.78
C VAL A 725 -13.34 -21.29 14.65
N SER A 726 -12.27 -20.55 14.39
CA SER A 726 -11.09 -20.51 15.26
C SER A 726 -10.79 -19.08 15.69
N ILE A 727 -10.52 -18.93 16.97
CA ILE A 727 -10.11 -17.68 17.59
C ILE A 727 -8.70 -17.85 18.12
N LEU A 728 -7.81 -16.95 17.72
CA LEU A 728 -6.44 -16.84 18.21
C LEU A 728 -6.30 -15.45 18.83
N SER A 729 -6.31 -15.41 20.15
CA SER A 729 -6.35 -14.14 20.87
C SER A 729 -5.84 -14.26 22.31
N THR A 730 -5.16 -13.22 22.79
CA THR A 730 -4.56 -13.09 24.12
C THR A 730 -5.15 -11.92 24.89
N ARG A 731 -4.61 -11.55 26.06
CA ARG A 731 -5.17 -10.53 26.95
C ARG A 731 -6.59 -10.82 27.45
N ARG A 732 -6.90 -12.11 27.64
CA ARG A 732 -8.09 -12.60 28.33
C ARG A 732 -7.78 -12.89 29.80
N ARG A 733 -6.52 -13.21 30.11
CA ARG A 733 -5.99 -13.37 31.49
C ARG A 733 -5.11 -12.20 31.92
N THR A 734 -4.14 -11.82 31.08
CA THR A 734 -3.20 -10.74 31.36
C THR A 734 -3.75 -9.42 30.85
N LEU A 735 -3.65 -8.34 31.64
CA LEU A 735 -4.25 -7.06 31.27
C LEU A 735 -3.25 -6.21 30.47
N PRO A 736 -3.70 -5.44 29.45
CA PRO A 736 -2.91 -4.36 28.88
C PRO A 736 -2.52 -3.37 29.99
N PHE A 737 -1.23 -3.29 30.32
CA PHE A 737 -0.74 -2.54 31.47
C PHE A 737 -0.68 -1.04 31.19
N GLY A 738 -0.97 -0.24 32.22
CA GLY A 738 -0.70 1.20 32.20
C GLY A 738 0.76 1.52 32.51
N MET A 739 1.15 2.78 32.31
CA MET A 739 2.52 3.27 32.55
C MET A 739 2.53 4.52 33.42
N HIS A 740 3.61 4.72 34.17
CA HIS A 740 3.83 5.89 35.03
C HIS A 740 2.66 6.20 36.00
N GLY A 741 1.98 5.18 36.51
CA GLY A 741 0.84 5.32 37.42
C GLY A 741 -0.53 5.29 36.75
N GLY A 742 -0.60 5.16 35.43
CA GLY A 742 -1.83 4.84 34.72
C GLY A 742 -2.29 3.40 35.00
N SER A 743 -3.60 3.16 34.93
CA SER A 743 -4.20 1.86 35.17
C SER A 743 -4.15 0.97 33.93
N SER A 744 -4.19 -0.34 34.17
CA SER A 744 -4.44 -1.32 33.11
C SER A 744 -5.81 -1.15 32.47
N ALA A 745 -5.94 -1.63 31.23
CA ALA A 745 -7.20 -1.68 30.49
C ALA A 745 -8.02 -2.92 30.86
N ALA A 746 -9.28 -2.95 30.43
CA ALA A 746 -10.13 -4.13 30.51
C ALA A 746 -9.62 -5.25 29.58
N PRO A 747 -9.74 -6.53 29.98
CA PRO A 747 -9.40 -7.66 29.14
C PRO A 747 -10.40 -7.82 27.99
N GLY A 748 -10.00 -8.58 26.98
CA GLY A 748 -10.90 -9.06 25.92
C GLY A 748 -11.76 -10.23 26.41
N ARG A 749 -12.82 -10.55 25.66
CA ARG A 749 -13.75 -11.64 25.95
C ARG A 749 -14.35 -12.21 24.66
N ASN A 750 -14.49 -13.53 24.62
CA ASN A 750 -15.03 -14.25 23.46
C ASN A 750 -16.29 -15.02 23.89
N THR A 751 -17.38 -14.89 23.15
CA THR A 751 -18.65 -15.57 23.46
C THR A 751 -19.25 -16.15 22.18
N VAL A 752 -19.83 -17.35 22.25
CA VAL A 752 -20.79 -17.82 21.24
C VAL A 752 -22.20 -17.73 21.82
N GLN A 753 -23.08 -17.07 21.09
CA GLN A 753 -24.51 -17.09 21.33
C GLN A 753 -25.15 -18.09 20.37
N ARG A 754 -25.71 -19.17 20.90
CA ARG A 754 -26.41 -20.18 20.12
C ARG A 754 -27.75 -19.67 19.62
N ALA A 755 -28.24 -20.25 18.53
CA ALA A 755 -29.55 -19.92 17.95
C ALA A 755 -30.73 -20.08 18.95
N ASP A 756 -30.59 -20.94 19.97
CA ASP A 756 -31.57 -21.14 21.05
C ASP A 756 -31.50 -20.07 22.16
N GLY A 757 -30.57 -19.11 22.06
CA GLY A 757 -30.33 -18.05 23.04
C GLY A 757 -29.30 -18.38 24.12
N ARG A 758 -28.79 -19.62 24.18
CA ARG A 758 -27.73 -20.00 25.14
C ARG A 758 -26.42 -19.28 24.82
N GLN A 759 -25.77 -18.73 25.83
CA GLN A 759 -24.43 -18.14 25.69
C GLN A 759 -23.37 -19.05 26.30
N GLU A 760 -22.28 -19.27 25.58
CA GLU A 760 -21.10 -19.99 26.06
C GLU A 760 -19.88 -19.06 25.97
N GLU A 761 -19.17 -18.92 27.07
CA GLU A 761 -17.89 -18.19 27.09
C GLU A 761 -16.79 -19.08 26.51
N LEU A 762 -16.00 -18.50 25.60
CA LEU A 762 -14.90 -19.18 24.93
C LEU A 762 -13.57 -18.69 25.51
N ALA A 763 -12.57 -19.58 25.51
CA ALA A 763 -11.20 -19.21 25.85
C ALA A 763 -10.61 -18.19 24.84
N GLY A 764 -9.50 -17.56 25.21
CA GLY A 764 -8.76 -16.66 24.30
C GLY A 764 -8.34 -17.35 23.00
N CYS A 765 -7.84 -18.59 23.10
CA CYS A 765 -7.63 -19.48 21.96
C CYS A 765 -8.68 -20.58 21.98
N ALA A 766 -9.52 -20.65 20.94
CA ALA A 766 -10.65 -21.56 20.91
C ALA A 766 -10.95 -22.03 19.48
N ARG A 767 -11.40 -23.29 19.37
CA ARG A 767 -11.98 -23.85 18.14
C ARG A 767 -13.39 -24.31 18.45
N ILE A 768 -14.34 -23.95 17.60
CA ILE A 768 -15.75 -24.27 17.81
C ILE A 768 -16.47 -24.48 16.48
N ARG A 769 -17.41 -25.43 16.46
CA ARG A 769 -18.38 -25.57 15.37
C ARG A 769 -19.60 -24.70 15.66
N VAL A 770 -19.99 -23.91 14.66
CA VAL A 770 -21.20 -23.08 14.70
C VAL A 770 -22.22 -23.58 13.69
N GLU A 771 -23.49 -23.45 14.05
CA GLU A 771 -24.64 -23.79 13.21
C GLU A 771 -25.34 -22.52 12.69
N PRO A 772 -26.20 -22.61 11.65
CA PRO A 772 -26.97 -21.47 11.18
C PRO A 772 -27.77 -20.80 12.31
N GLY A 773 -27.60 -19.49 12.48
CA GLY A 773 -28.22 -18.70 13.54
C GLY A 773 -27.32 -18.48 14.76
N ASP A 774 -26.24 -19.26 14.94
CA ASP A 774 -25.26 -18.99 15.97
C ASP A 774 -24.50 -17.69 15.68
N THR A 775 -24.11 -16.97 16.73
CA THR A 775 -23.40 -15.68 16.64
C THR A 775 -22.13 -15.72 17.47
N ILE A 776 -20.99 -15.41 16.85
CA ILE A 776 -19.71 -15.21 17.54
C ILE A 776 -19.60 -13.73 17.90
N ILE A 777 -19.33 -13.44 19.17
CA ILE A 777 -19.17 -12.10 19.73
C ILE A 777 -17.76 -11.99 20.32
N ILE A 778 -16.98 -11.04 19.81
CA ILE A 778 -15.64 -10.72 20.28
C ILE A 778 -15.64 -9.31 20.85
N GLU A 779 -15.34 -9.21 22.13
CA GLU A 779 -15.03 -7.97 22.83
C GLU A 779 -13.51 -7.83 22.91
N THR A 780 -12.92 -6.86 22.23
CA THR A 780 -11.46 -6.69 22.24
C THR A 780 -10.97 -5.90 23.46
N PRO A 781 -9.70 -6.08 23.86
CA PRO A 781 -9.12 -5.32 24.97
C PRO A 781 -9.01 -3.82 24.66
N GLY A 782 -9.02 -3.00 25.71
CA GLY A 782 -8.60 -1.59 25.61
C GLY A 782 -7.07 -1.43 25.65
N GLY A 783 -6.59 -0.19 25.58
CA GLY A 783 -5.19 0.16 25.79
C GLY A 783 -4.92 0.70 27.21
N GLY A 784 -3.70 0.54 27.72
CA GLY A 784 -3.31 1.01 29.05
C GLY A 784 -3.27 2.54 29.15
N GLY A 785 -3.55 3.07 30.34
CA GLY A 785 -3.48 4.51 30.63
C GLY A 785 -2.06 4.98 30.98
N TRP A 786 -1.84 6.29 30.90
CA TRP A 786 -0.58 6.93 31.25
C TRP A 786 -0.75 7.96 32.38
N GLY A 787 0.16 7.94 33.35
CA GLY A 787 0.20 8.91 34.43
C GLY A 787 -0.87 8.66 35.50
N ALA A 788 -0.60 9.05 36.75
CA ALA A 788 -1.62 9.02 37.79
C ALA A 788 -2.76 10.01 37.47
N LYS A 789 -4.01 9.59 37.71
CA LYS A 789 -5.18 10.47 37.57
C LYS A 789 -5.11 11.55 38.66
N VAL A 790 -5.11 12.82 38.25
CA VAL A 790 -5.13 13.98 39.17
C VAL A 790 -6.50 14.15 39.80
#